data_AF-A0A6I2Y8D2-F1
#
_entry.id   AF-A0A6I2Y8D2-F1
#
_cell.length_a   1.000
_cell.length_b   1.000
_cell.length_c   1.000
_cell.angle_alpha   90.00
_cell.angle_beta   90.00
_cell.angle_gamma   90.00
#
_symmetry.space_group_name_H-M   'P 1'
#
loop_
_entity.id
_entity.type
_entity.pdbx_description
1 polymer ?
#
loop_
_entity_poly.entity_id
_entity_poly.type
_entity_poly.pdbx_seq_one_letter_code
_entity_poly.pdbx_strand_id
1 'polypeptide(L)'
;MKRSVGCCAHASMTMGRRLRGGSPIRQLGQESIWRASARNELDQLTVWGVGLGSGQSDRHHTERKFLLTITAPSRISFAAVVTAAALLAPATALATTAPKVTTKATFKAGGSIGQVWVTDATAGDTLILADSHSKVIKTGTADAAGSFIFRSVKVATGYTVRRQTGRVVAGTSKISVLAAGKNPSSTHYKGIKLVEGLNYVKMRDGIELAMTVRPPKINGVQKHMTDGPFPTIIEHSGYETAAPHDLFASIALGVGKCAPASPTCDPLLPDSSTSIGALIAPMLGFATVSVQMRGSGCSGGAFDLFDLPTTYDGYDMVETVAAQSWAKGHKVGMGGISFSGISQMFAAGTNPPHLAGITPMSITDDTYTSTGYPGGIWNTGFALSWISQRMDDAQPAPAGGQMWAKAMVARSDVLGQKCLANQKLRLQTQDAVAQSRENPYRDPALFTNRAAATWVSKIKAPVFLVGSFQDEQTGGHFPEALGDLKNNKNVWLSMQNGVHADSLGPSTITRWVEFLSLFVGDQIPKVPASVISLSSALYTQLADSAALPVAQSRFATMANTPANVAAAKVTFKRDPRVRLLMDNGNAVSGALGAIGAPWELDYAAWPITQVAPTTYYLGASGALTKTAPGSSSTVAYTGDPSARPLMTLHGAGSGDAWKAQPRYDWQPLASGKGVGFTTAALASDVVIGGPSSLDLYLKSSAPNTDLQVTMSEVRPDGEETYVQNGWLRASHRKLNTAKSTSLDPFPTHLAADAANLPANVFTLVRIPVFPVAHAFRVGSKIRITVEAPGGDRPSWNFQTIENGTITNTISIGGVQASRLVLPVITGANAKGTSLPAPTALRGEPSRTYLAASNGG
;
A
#
# COMPACT_ATOMS: atom_id res chain seq x y z
N MET A 1 -13.82 48.00 -59.58
CA MET A 1 -15.09 47.92 -60.33
C MET A 1 -16.26 48.25 -59.39
N LYS A 2 -17.43 48.59 -59.94
CA LYS A 2 -18.74 48.92 -59.28
C LYS A 2 -19.18 47.83 -58.26
N ARG A 3 -20.12 47.99 -57.30
CA ARG A 3 -20.88 49.06 -56.58
C ARG A 3 -21.56 48.34 -55.38
N SER A 4 -21.68 48.89 -54.15
CA SER A 4 -22.88 49.59 -53.57
C SER A 4 -24.18 48.74 -53.53
N VAL A 5 -25.08 48.69 -52.52
CA VAL A 5 -25.51 49.52 -51.35
C VAL A 5 -26.17 48.56 -50.30
N GLY A 6 -26.34 48.80 -48.99
CA GLY A 6 -25.88 49.85 -48.04
C GLY A 6 -26.98 50.46 -47.13
N CYS A 7 -26.81 50.44 -45.79
CA CYS A 7 -27.56 51.25 -44.77
C CYS A 7 -29.03 50.83 -44.47
N CYS A 8 -29.68 51.10 -43.32
CA CYS A 8 -29.63 52.12 -42.23
C CYS A 8 -30.18 51.48 -40.90
N ALA A 9 -30.21 52.04 -39.67
CA ALA A 9 -29.71 53.28 -39.02
C ALA A 9 -29.70 53.11 -37.46
N HIS A 10 -29.24 54.12 -36.70
CA HIS A 10 -29.15 54.18 -35.23
C HIS A 10 -30.51 54.39 -34.50
N ALA A 11 -30.60 54.03 -33.21
CA ALA A 11 -30.76 54.99 -32.08
C ALA A 11 -30.89 54.29 -30.70
N SER A 12 -30.65 55.04 -29.62
CA SER A 12 -30.64 54.59 -28.20
C SER A 12 -31.69 55.36 -27.38
N MET A 13 -32.29 54.77 -26.32
CA MET A 13 -32.67 55.49 -25.09
C MET A 13 -33.25 54.62 -23.92
N THR A 14 -32.59 54.75 -22.76
CA THR A 14 -33.07 54.84 -21.34
C THR A 14 -34.43 54.33 -20.81
N MET A 15 -34.33 53.58 -19.69
CA MET A 15 -35.05 53.64 -18.39
C MET A 15 -36.60 53.75 -18.28
N GLY A 16 -37.23 52.95 -17.39
CA GLY A 16 -38.56 53.34 -16.86
C GLY A 16 -39.48 52.39 -16.05
N ARG A 17 -39.01 51.74 -14.96
CA ARG A 17 -39.77 51.28 -13.75
C ARG A 17 -41.28 50.85 -13.80
N ARG A 18 -41.55 49.67 -13.18
CA ARG A 18 -42.68 49.33 -12.24
C ARG A 18 -44.11 49.18 -12.86
N LEU A 19 -45.02 48.27 -12.44
CA LEU A 19 -45.31 47.57 -11.17
C LEU A 19 -45.95 46.15 -11.37
N ARG A 20 -45.74 45.26 -10.38
CA ARG A 20 -46.58 44.14 -9.87
C ARG A 20 -47.60 43.38 -10.77
N GLY A 21 -47.52 42.04 -10.73
CA GLY A 21 -48.70 41.17 -10.56
C GLY A 21 -48.68 39.82 -11.29
N GLY A 22 -48.91 38.71 -10.57
CA GLY A 22 -49.31 37.41 -11.14
C GLY A 22 -48.21 36.33 -11.24
N SER A 23 -48.42 35.22 -10.53
CA SER A 23 -47.68 33.95 -10.72
C SER A 23 -48.05 33.29 -12.07
N PRO A 24 -47.23 32.35 -12.56
CA PRO A 24 -47.64 30.95 -12.35
C PRO A 24 -46.51 29.93 -12.06
N ILE A 25 -46.91 28.90 -11.31
CA ILE A 25 -46.48 27.48 -11.42
C ILE A 25 -44.97 27.18 -11.38
N ARG A 26 -44.51 26.64 -10.24
CA ARG A 26 -43.23 25.93 -10.14
C ARG A 26 -43.31 24.56 -10.83
N GLN A 27 -42.39 24.27 -11.75
CA GLN A 27 -42.03 22.88 -12.05
C GLN A 27 -41.25 22.27 -10.89
N LEU A 28 -41.53 21.01 -10.59
CA LEU A 28 -40.78 20.21 -9.62
C LEU A 28 -39.47 19.74 -10.25
N GLY A 29 -38.33 20.11 -9.67
CA GLY A 29 -37.03 19.58 -10.03
C GLY A 29 -36.80 18.21 -9.40
N GLN A 30 -36.27 17.25 -10.16
CA GLN A 30 -35.73 16.00 -9.63
C GLN A 30 -34.28 16.23 -9.17
N GLU A 31 -34.07 16.31 -7.86
CA GLU A 31 -32.78 16.01 -7.25
C GLU A 31 -32.74 14.56 -6.73
N SER A 32 -31.56 14.10 -6.30
CA SER A 32 -31.26 12.83 -5.60
C SER A 32 -31.03 11.56 -6.46
N ILE A 33 -29.87 11.50 -7.10
CA ILE A 33 -29.06 10.28 -7.23
C ILE A 33 -27.61 10.64 -6.81
N TRP A 34 -26.77 9.65 -6.50
CA TRP A 34 -25.31 9.76 -6.20
C TRP A 34 -24.88 10.07 -4.74
N ARG A 35 -24.94 9.04 -3.87
CA ARG A 35 -24.17 8.94 -2.61
C ARG A 35 -23.74 7.49 -2.30
N ALA A 36 -22.75 6.97 -3.02
CA ALA A 36 -22.22 5.62 -2.79
C ALA A 36 -20.72 5.47 -3.18
N SER A 37 -19.81 6.00 -2.37
CA SER A 37 -18.39 5.58 -2.37
C SER A 37 -17.66 5.85 -1.04
N ALA A 38 -18.16 6.78 -0.21
CA ALA A 38 -17.55 7.15 1.09
C ALA A 38 -18.30 6.56 2.31
N ARG A 39 -18.68 5.28 2.29
CA ARG A 39 -19.26 4.57 3.44
C ARG A 39 -18.54 3.25 3.67
N ASN A 40 -17.50 3.29 4.50
CA ASN A 40 -16.93 2.15 5.22
C ASN A 40 -16.07 2.64 6.41
N GLU A 41 -16.62 3.56 7.20
CA GLU A 41 -16.10 3.92 8.51
C GLU A 41 -17.27 3.96 9.50
N LEU A 42 -17.08 3.33 10.67
CA LEU A 42 -17.99 3.25 11.83
C LEU A 42 -19.26 2.39 11.65
N ASP A 43 -19.27 1.20 12.26
CA ASP A 43 -20.16 0.88 13.40
C ASP A 43 -20.00 -0.57 13.88
N GLN A 44 -19.31 -0.77 15.01
CA GLN A 44 -19.46 -1.94 15.90
C GLN A 44 -19.04 -1.56 17.34
N LEU A 45 -19.99 -1.14 18.16
CA LEU A 45 -19.88 -1.26 19.61
C LEU A 45 -21.26 -1.38 20.28
N THR A 46 -21.43 -2.48 21.02
CA THR A 46 -22.44 -2.79 22.06
C THR A 46 -23.49 -3.85 21.67
N VAL A 47 -23.57 -4.87 22.53
CA VAL A 47 -24.34 -6.11 22.38
C VAL A 47 -25.56 -6.10 23.31
N TRP A 48 -26.74 -6.28 22.70
CA TRP A 48 -27.97 -6.93 23.21
C TRP A 48 -28.63 -6.49 24.55
N GLY A 49 -29.91 -6.12 24.43
CA GLY A 49 -30.93 -6.16 25.48
C GLY A 49 -32.32 -6.30 24.86
N VAL A 50 -33.09 -7.33 25.24
CA VAL A 50 -34.38 -7.72 24.61
C VAL A 50 -35.57 -7.09 25.34
N GLY A 51 -36.58 -6.58 24.63
CA GLY A 51 -37.82 -6.12 25.28
C GLY A 51 -38.90 -5.50 24.36
N LEU A 52 -39.92 -6.31 24.07
CA LEU A 52 -41.26 -6.00 23.52
C LEU A 52 -41.84 -4.59 23.79
N GLY A 53 -42.61 -4.03 22.84
CA GLY A 53 -43.66 -3.04 23.17
C GLY A 53 -44.02 -2.00 22.11
N SER A 54 -45.23 -2.12 21.55
CA SER A 54 -45.94 -1.14 20.72
C SER A 54 -46.13 0.26 21.34
N GLY A 55 -46.19 1.32 20.53
CA GLY A 55 -46.78 2.61 20.95
C GLY A 55 -46.59 3.77 19.96
N GLN A 56 -47.68 4.50 19.65
CA GLN A 56 -47.66 5.72 18.84
C GLN A 56 -47.36 6.99 19.68
N SER A 57 -47.10 8.07 18.95
CA SER A 57 -47.45 9.48 19.23
C SER A 57 -46.38 10.44 19.77
N ASP A 58 -46.13 11.43 18.92
CA ASP A 58 -46.13 12.88 19.17
C ASP A 58 -45.13 13.60 20.09
N ARG A 59 -44.97 14.87 19.71
CA ARG A 59 -44.02 15.86 20.21
C ARG A 59 -44.57 16.53 21.48
N HIS A 60 -43.70 16.89 22.43
CA HIS A 60 -43.37 18.31 22.69
C HIS A 60 -42.32 18.52 23.80
N HIS A 61 -41.81 19.77 23.82
CA HIS A 61 -40.86 20.36 24.77
C HIS A 61 -41.07 20.01 26.26
N THR A 62 -39.97 19.89 27.02
CA THR A 62 -39.48 21.01 27.86
C THR A 62 -38.11 20.73 28.49
N GLU A 63 -37.31 21.78 28.68
CA GLU A 63 -36.11 21.70 29.52
C GLU A 63 -36.48 21.57 31.00
N ARG A 64 -35.75 20.73 31.75
CA ARG A 64 -35.52 20.96 33.19
C ARG A 64 -34.08 20.66 33.54
N LYS A 65 -33.36 21.70 33.98
CA LYS A 65 -32.06 21.56 34.63
C LYS A 65 -32.23 20.90 35.99
N PHE A 66 -31.35 19.96 36.33
CA PHE A 66 -31.05 19.60 37.71
C PHE A 66 -29.54 19.66 37.90
N LEU A 67 -29.08 20.50 38.83
CA LEU A 67 -27.71 20.44 39.33
C LEU A 67 -27.54 19.16 40.16
N LEU A 68 -26.41 18.47 40.02
CA LEU A 68 -25.87 17.70 41.13
C LEU A 68 -24.38 18.01 41.31
N THR A 69 -24.03 18.28 42.56
CA THR A 69 -22.74 18.78 43.04
C THR A 69 -21.66 17.71 42.94
N ILE A 70 -20.51 18.04 42.36
CA ILE A 70 -19.31 17.18 42.42
C ILE A 70 -18.59 17.43 43.74
N THR A 71 -18.49 16.41 44.57
CA THR A 71 -17.60 16.38 45.75
C THR A 71 -16.46 15.39 45.53
N ALA A 72 -15.24 15.93 45.42
CA ALA A 72 -14.02 15.25 45.86
C ALA A 72 -13.84 15.56 47.38
N PRO A 73 -12.88 14.96 48.13
CA PRO A 73 -11.82 14.04 47.70
C PRO A 73 -11.61 12.80 48.61
N SER A 74 -10.65 11.93 48.27
CA SER A 74 -9.60 11.50 49.22
C SER A 74 -8.52 10.64 48.54
N ARG A 75 -7.31 10.69 49.10
CA ARG A 75 -6.12 9.98 48.62
C ARG A 75 -6.07 8.57 49.20
N ILE A 76 -5.84 7.54 48.39
CA ILE A 76 -5.36 6.23 48.88
C ILE A 76 -4.19 5.74 48.01
N SER A 77 -3.19 5.24 48.72
CA SER A 77 -1.82 4.84 48.35
C SER A 77 -1.64 3.98 47.10
N PHE A 78 -0.51 4.20 46.42
CA PHE A 78 0.13 3.25 45.51
C PHE A 78 0.52 1.95 46.24
N ALA A 79 -0.33 0.92 46.23
CA ALA A 79 0.04 -0.46 46.59
C ALA A 79 -1.04 -1.49 46.18
N ALA A 80 -0.97 -1.98 44.94
CA ALA A 80 -1.38 -3.34 44.53
C ALA A 80 -1.34 -3.47 43.00
N VAL A 81 -0.24 -4.02 42.46
CA VAL A 81 -0.31 -4.65 41.14
C VAL A 81 -1.10 -5.95 41.34
N VAL A 82 -2.37 -5.97 40.92
CA VAL A 82 -3.13 -7.22 40.83
C VAL A 82 -2.56 -8.00 39.65
N THR A 83 -1.53 -8.80 39.93
CA THR A 83 -1.13 -9.89 39.06
C THR A 83 -2.32 -10.81 38.88
N ALA A 84 -2.85 -10.87 37.66
CA ALA A 84 -3.73 -11.94 37.24
C ALA A 84 -2.93 -13.25 37.29
N ALA A 85 -2.96 -13.90 38.45
CA ALA A 85 -2.43 -15.24 38.62
C ALA A 85 -3.30 -16.19 37.80
N ALA A 86 -2.92 -16.39 36.53
CA ALA A 86 -3.36 -17.53 35.77
C ALA A 86 -3.11 -18.77 36.65
N LEU A 87 -4.15 -19.62 36.78
CA LEU A 87 -4.00 -20.92 37.39
C LEU A 87 -2.98 -21.70 36.57
N LEU A 88 -1.73 -21.67 37.02
CA LEU A 88 -0.65 -22.52 36.54
C LEU A 88 -1.01 -23.96 36.91
N ALA A 89 -1.79 -24.60 36.03
CA ALA A 89 -1.75 -26.04 35.92
C ALA A 89 -0.28 -26.44 35.85
N PRO A 90 0.17 -27.44 36.64
CA PRO A 90 1.57 -27.83 36.64
C PRO A 90 1.96 -28.14 35.20
N ALA A 91 3.07 -27.57 34.75
CA ALA A 91 3.60 -27.82 33.42
C ALA A 91 4.00 -29.29 33.32
N THR A 92 3.03 -30.14 32.97
CA THR A 92 3.24 -31.55 32.70
C THR A 92 4.27 -31.60 31.58
N ALA A 93 5.46 -32.12 31.91
CA ALA A 93 6.53 -32.23 30.95
C ALA A 93 5.97 -32.96 29.72
N LEU A 94 5.93 -32.26 28.57
CA LEU A 94 5.46 -32.81 27.32
C LEU A 94 6.12 -34.18 27.13
N ALA A 95 5.31 -35.22 27.03
CA ALA A 95 5.82 -36.58 26.86
C ALA A 95 6.83 -36.57 25.71
N THR A 96 8.09 -36.85 26.02
CA THR A 96 9.19 -36.66 25.05
C THR A 96 8.99 -37.54 23.81
N THR A 97 8.31 -38.67 23.99
CA THR A 97 7.89 -39.62 22.96
C THR A 97 6.37 -39.60 22.81
N ALA A 98 5.92 -39.45 21.56
CA ALA A 98 4.52 -39.49 21.17
C ALA A 98 3.95 -40.90 21.27
N PRO A 99 2.68 -41.06 21.68
CA PRO A 99 2.06 -42.36 21.89
C PRO A 99 2.05 -43.19 20.59
N LYS A 100 2.25 -44.51 20.70
CA LYS A 100 2.34 -45.42 19.55
C LYS A 100 0.99 -45.47 18.82
N VAL A 101 1.01 -45.26 17.50
CA VAL A 101 -0.20 -45.32 16.65
C VAL A 101 -0.82 -46.72 16.72
N THR A 102 -2.13 -46.79 17.00
CA THR A 102 -2.91 -48.03 17.06
C THR A 102 -3.95 -48.12 15.93
N THR A 103 -4.31 -47.00 15.30
CA THR A 103 -5.26 -46.96 14.17
C THR A 103 -4.93 -45.81 13.21
N LYS A 104 -5.49 -45.86 11.99
CA LYS A 104 -5.35 -44.80 10.99
C LYS A 104 -6.21 -43.59 11.37
N ALA A 105 -5.67 -42.39 11.18
CA ALA A 105 -6.43 -41.14 11.31
C ALA A 105 -7.59 -41.05 10.30
N THR A 106 -8.75 -40.62 10.80
CA THR A 106 -9.91 -40.19 9.99
C THR A 106 -9.74 -38.75 9.48
N PHE A 107 -9.07 -37.91 10.28
CA PHE A 107 -8.66 -36.56 9.91
C PHE A 107 -7.52 -36.58 8.88
N LYS A 108 -7.39 -35.47 8.14
CA LYS A 108 -6.33 -35.27 7.13
C LYS A 108 -5.24 -34.38 7.69
N ALA A 109 -4.02 -34.59 7.22
CA ALA A 109 -2.92 -33.66 7.46
C ALA A 109 -1.95 -33.64 6.27
N GLY A 110 -1.32 -32.50 6.05
CA GLY A 110 -0.35 -32.29 4.98
C GLY A 110 0.76 -31.34 5.41
N GLY A 111 1.90 -31.45 4.73
CA GLY A 111 3.05 -30.59 4.96
C GLY A 111 3.08 -29.45 3.96
N SER A 112 3.33 -28.24 4.47
CA SER A 112 3.57 -27.04 3.67
C SER A 112 4.97 -26.49 3.99
N ILE A 113 5.30 -25.29 3.51
CA ILE A 113 6.61 -24.67 3.75
C ILE A 113 6.68 -24.20 5.21
N GLY A 114 7.50 -24.89 6.01
CA GLY A 114 7.66 -24.60 7.44
C GLY A 114 6.43 -24.87 8.30
N GLN A 115 5.42 -25.58 7.79
CA GLN A 115 4.13 -25.81 8.47
C GLN A 115 3.62 -27.25 8.26
N VAL A 116 2.79 -27.74 9.18
CA VAL A 116 1.94 -28.94 8.98
C VAL A 116 0.50 -28.54 9.29
N TRP A 117 -0.39 -28.68 8.31
CA TRP A 117 -1.82 -28.41 8.46
C TRP A 117 -2.59 -29.69 8.77
N VAL A 118 -3.73 -29.55 9.46
CA VAL A 118 -4.68 -30.59 9.82
C VAL A 118 -6.09 -30.09 9.53
N THR A 119 -6.94 -30.95 8.97
CA THR A 119 -8.39 -30.71 8.76
C THR A 119 -9.19 -31.97 9.07
N ASP A 120 -10.50 -31.84 9.25
CA ASP A 120 -11.43 -32.96 9.48
C ASP A 120 -11.16 -33.73 10.80
N ALA A 121 -10.51 -33.10 11.79
CA ALA A 121 -10.43 -33.59 13.17
C ALA A 121 -11.72 -33.26 13.95
N THR A 122 -11.90 -33.84 15.14
CA THR A 122 -13.01 -33.43 16.02
C THR A 122 -12.61 -32.13 16.73
N ALA A 123 -13.49 -31.13 16.77
CA ALA A 123 -13.22 -29.88 17.49
C ALA A 123 -12.84 -30.16 18.95
N GLY A 124 -11.79 -29.50 19.44
CA GLY A 124 -11.22 -29.78 20.76
C GLY A 124 -10.25 -30.98 20.83
N ASP A 125 -10.05 -31.73 19.74
CA ASP A 125 -9.04 -32.82 19.70
C ASP A 125 -7.63 -32.27 20.02
N THR A 126 -6.95 -32.87 20.99
CA THR A 126 -5.51 -32.66 21.19
C THR A 126 -4.73 -33.39 20.09
N LEU A 127 -4.04 -32.60 19.27
CA LEU A 127 -3.22 -33.05 18.14
C LEU A 127 -1.73 -32.99 18.52
N ILE A 128 -1.01 -34.08 18.26
CA ILE A 128 0.41 -34.24 18.57
C ILE A 128 1.18 -34.38 17.26
N LEU A 129 2.05 -33.42 16.94
CA LEU A 129 3.01 -33.53 15.86
C LEU A 129 4.27 -34.26 16.37
N ALA A 130 4.56 -35.41 15.79
CA ALA A 130 5.71 -36.25 16.13
C ALA A 130 6.66 -36.42 14.93
N ASP A 131 7.97 -36.47 15.17
CA ASP A 131 8.97 -36.74 14.13
C ASP A 131 9.08 -38.24 13.76
N SER A 132 10.06 -38.55 12.90
CA SER A 132 10.34 -39.92 12.44
C SER A 132 10.76 -40.88 13.54
N HIS A 133 11.28 -40.38 14.67
CA HIS A 133 11.66 -41.14 15.86
C HIS A 133 10.53 -41.17 16.91
N SER A 134 9.34 -40.70 16.54
CA SER A 134 8.22 -40.46 17.46
C SER A 134 8.50 -39.44 18.56
N LYS A 135 9.51 -38.57 18.44
CA LYS A 135 9.68 -37.48 19.41
C LYS A 135 8.56 -36.45 19.24
N VAL A 136 7.95 -35.99 20.34
CA VAL A 136 6.97 -34.88 20.26
C VAL A 136 7.70 -33.59 19.89
N ILE A 137 7.19 -32.91 18.87
CA ILE A 137 7.74 -31.66 18.34
C ILE A 137 6.88 -30.47 18.76
N LYS A 138 5.56 -30.58 18.58
CA LYS A 138 4.55 -29.59 18.98
C LYS A 138 3.24 -30.31 19.31
N THR A 139 2.44 -29.71 20.16
CA THR A 139 1.03 -30.06 20.38
C THR A 139 0.13 -28.89 20.03
N GLY A 140 -1.13 -29.16 19.76
CA GLY A 140 -2.15 -28.16 19.46
C GLY A 140 -3.54 -28.72 19.69
N THR A 141 -4.56 -27.85 19.60
CA THR A 141 -5.96 -28.23 19.77
C THR A 141 -6.71 -27.90 18.48
N ALA A 142 -7.47 -28.86 17.95
CA ALA A 142 -8.31 -28.62 16.79
C ALA A 142 -9.37 -27.54 17.10
N ASP A 143 -9.48 -26.54 16.23
CA ASP A 143 -10.47 -25.47 16.33
C ASP A 143 -11.92 -25.96 16.11
N ALA A 144 -12.87 -25.03 16.14
CA ALA A 144 -14.29 -25.31 15.92
C ALA A 144 -14.60 -25.89 14.51
N ALA A 145 -13.71 -25.73 13.53
CA ALA A 145 -13.81 -26.33 12.19
C ALA A 145 -13.09 -27.69 12.07
N GLY A 146 -12.53 -28.21 13.16
CA GLY A 146 -11.75 -29.45 13.16
C GLY A 146 -10.36 -29.30 12.56
N SER A 147 -9.78 -28.10 12.65
CA SER A 147 -8.54 -27.71 11.97
C SER A 147 -7.43 -27.27 12.92
N PHE A 148 -6.18 -27.44 12.50
CA PHE A 148 -5.01 -26.87 13.20
C PHE A 148 -3.82 -26.69 12.26
N ILE A 149 -3.01 -25.64 12.44
CA ILE A 149 -1.73 -25.47 11.74
C ILE A 149 -0.57 -25.42 12.73
N PHE A 150 0.27 -26.46 12.70
CA PHE A 150 1.58 -26.43 13.35
C PHE A 150 2.50 -25.49 12.55
N ARG A 151 2.73 -24.28 13.06
CA ARG A 151 3.64 -23.28 12.46
C ARG A 151 5.08 -23.40 12.97
N SER A 152 6.03 -22.93 12.17
CA SER A 152 7.49 -22.95 12.44
C SER A 152 8.04 -24.36 12.70
N VAL A 153 7.66 -25.30 11.84
CA VAL A 153 8.14 -26.69 11.85
C VAL A 153 9.39 -26.80 10.97
N LYS A 154 10.42 -27.50 11.45
CA LYS A 154 11.66 -27.70 10.68
C LYS A 154 11.39 -28.55 9.43
N VAL A 155 12.15 -28.28 8.38
CA VAL A 155 12.15 -29.09 7.15
C VAL A 155 12.68 -30.49 7.46
N ALA A 156 11.81 -31.50 7.38
CA ALA A 156 12.17 -32.91 7.45
C ALA A 156 11.04 -33.77 6.85
N THR A 157 11.33 -35.05 6.66
CA THR A 157 10.36 -36.07 6.22
C THR A 157 10.03 -37.02 7.38
N GLY A 158 8.90 -37.74 7.27
CA GLY A 158 8.54 -38.78 8.24
C GLY A 158 7.75 -38.29 9.46
N TYR A 159 7.31 -37.03 9.48
CA TYR A 159 6.41 -36.51 10.51
C TYR A 159 5.09 -37.28 10.54
N THR A 160 4.45 -37.39 11.70
CA THR A 160 3.08 -37.91 11.85
C THR A 160 2.29 -36.98 12.76
N VAL A 161 1.02 -36.73 12.44
CA VAL A 161 0.07 -36.14 13.39
C VAL A 161 -0.68 -37.28 14.06
N ARG A 162 -0.82 -37.22 15.38
CA ARG A 162 -1.49 -38.23 16.20
C ARG A 162 -2.53 -37.58 17.10
N ARG A 163 -3.67 -38.25 17.28
CA ARG A 163 -4.68 -37.92 18.29
C ARG A 163 -4.91 -39.12 19.19
N GLN A 164 -4.89 -38.92 20.50
CA GLN A 164 -5.15 -39.96 21.48
C GLN A 164 -6.56 -39.78 22.08
N THR A 165 -7.32 -40.87 22.14
CA THR A 165 -8.63 -40.95 22.81
C THR A 165 -8.64 -42.19 23.69
N GLY A 166 -8.47 -42.01 25.00
CA GLY A 166 -8.22 -43.12 25.93
C GLY A 166 -6.97 -43.91 25.56
N ARG A 167 -7.14 -45.19 25.21
CA ARG A 167 -6.07 -46.09 24.74
C ARG A 167 -5.87 -46.11 23.22
N VAL A 168 -6.78 -45.49 22.44
CA VAL A 168 -6.70 -45.48 20.98
C VAL A 168 -5.88 -44.29 20.52
N VAL A 169 -4.92 -44.53 19.61
CA VAL A 169 -4.06 -43.50 19.03
C VAL A 169 -4.24 -43.53 17.51
N ALA A 170 -4.99 -42.56 17.01
CA ALA A 170 -5.21 -42.36 15.58
C ALA A 170 -4.02 -41.59 14.98
N GLY A 171 -3.37 -42.12 13.95
CA GLY A 171 -2.17 -41.54 13.35
C GLY A 171 -2.26 -41.39 11.82
N THR A 172 -1.69 -40.30 11.30
CA THR A 172 -1.61 -40.06 9.86
C THR A 172 -0.54 -40.91 9.18
N SER A 173 -0.56 -40.96 7.84
CA SER A 173 0.62 -41.31 7.06
C SER A 173 1.79 -40.37 7.34
N LYS A 174 3.00 -40.75 6.91
CA LYS A 174 4.20 -39.91 6.99
C LYS A 174 4.02 -38.62 6.16
N ILE A 175 4.37 -37.49 6.75
CA ILE A 175 4.28 -36.14 6.20
C ILE A 175 5.69 -35.59 5.96
N SER A 176 5.86 -34.75 4.94
CA SER A 176 7.11 -34.02 4.68
C SER A 176 6.86 -32.52 4.74
N VAL A 177 7.59 -31.82 5.60
CA VAL A 177 7.58 -30.34 5.63
C VAL A 177 8.46 -29.84 4.50
N LEU A 178 7.92 -28.92 3.70
CA LEU A 178 8.55 -28.48 2.46
C LEU A 178 9.61 -27.40 2.74
N ALA A 179 10.69 -27.43 1.96
CA ALA A 179 11.71 -26.38 1.98
C ALA A 179 11.34 -25.25 1.03
N ALA A 180 11.54 -24.00 1.46
CA ALA A 180 11.57 -22.86 0.56
C ALA A 180 12.61 -23.10 -0.56
N GLY A 181 12.23 -22.82 -1.80
CA GLY A 181 13.09 -22.99 -2.98
C GLY A 181 13.18 -24.42 -3.53
N LYS A 182 12.75 -25.45 -2.78
CA LYS A 182 12.63 -26.82 -3.31
C LYS A 182 11.29 -26.96 -4.06
N ASN A 183 11.29 -26.52 -5.31
CA ASN A 183 10.08 -26.46 -6.14
C ASN A 183 9.75 -27.82 -6.79
N PRO A 184 8.45 -28.11 -7.04
CA PRO A 184 8.00 -29.22 -7.88
C PRO A 184 8.64 -29.24 -9.28
N SER A 185 8.68 -30.42 -9.91
CA SER A 185 9.15 -30.57 -11.29
C SER A 185 8.13 -30.04 -12.31
N SER A 186 8.58 -29.67 -13.51
CA SER A 186 7.69 -29.13 -14.56
C SER A 186 6.56 -30.07 -14.97
N THR A 187 6.73 -31.39 -14.80
CA THR A 187 5.67 -32.40 -15.02
C THR A 187 4.48 -32.22 -14.09
N HIS A 188 4.69 -31.75 -12.86
CA HIS A 188 3.61 -31.47 -11.90
C HIS A 188 2.64 -30.42 -12.47
N TYR A 189 3.17 -29.27 -12.91
CA TYR A 189 2.38 -28.17 -13.45
C TYR A 189 1.75 -28.51 -14.81
N LYS A 190 2.45 -29.26 -15.68
CA LYS A 190 1.91 -29.72 -16.97
C LYS A 190 0.69 -30.64 -16.84
N GLY A 191 0.54 -31.34 -15.71
CA GLY A 191 -0.63 -32.15 -15.39
C GLY A 191 -1.87 -31.33 -14.99
N ILE A 192 -1.70 -30.06 -14.63
CA ILE A 192 -2.80 -29.16 -14.29
C ILE A 192 -3.35 -28.52 -15.58
N LYS A 193 -4.67 -28.52 -15.72
CA LYS A 193 -5.39 -27.87 -16.84
C LYS A 193 -6.36 -26.84 -16.29
N LEU A 194 -6.30 -25.64 -16.85
CA LEU A 194 -7.19 -24.53 -16.51
C LEU A 194 -8.20 -24.33 -17.65
N VAL A 195 -9.47 -24.20 -17.28
CA VAL A 195 -10.56 -23.84 -18.19
C VAL A 195 -10.90 -22.34 -18.09
N GLU A 196 -11.64 -21.83 -19.06
CA GLU A 196 -12.19 -20.46 -19.02
C GLU A 196 -13.12 -20.30 -17.81
N GLY A 197 -13.06 -19.14 -17.12
CA GLY A 197 -13.81 -18.91 -15.87
C GLY A 197 -13.08 -19.38 -14.60
N LEU A 198 -13.85 -19.66 -13.54
CA LEU A 198 -13.35 -19.98 -12.20
C LEU A 198 -12.86 -21.43 -12.08
N ASN A 199 -11.61 -21.58 -11.66
CA ASN A 199 -10.93 -22.84 -11.38
C ASN A 199 -10.56 -22.92 -9.89
N TYR A 200 -10.42 -24.14 -9.37
CA TYR A 200 -9.77 -24.41 -8.08
C TYR A 200 -8.52 -25.25 -8.32
N VAL A 201 -7.36 -24.68 -7.98
CA VAL A 201 -6.06 -25.16 -8.43
C VAL A 201 -5.23 -25.59 -7.23
N LYS A 202 -4.81 -26.85 -7.20
CA LYS A 202 -4.09 -27.44 -6.07
C LYS A 202 -2.60 -27.09 -6.10
N MET A 203 -2.12 -26.40 -5.06
CA MET A 203 -0.73 -26.00 -4.87
C MET A 203 0.15 -27.16 -4.36
N ARG A 204 1.47 -26.94 -4.27
CA ARG A 204 2.46 -27.95 -3.83
C ARG A 204 2.16 -28.65 -2.49
N ASP A 205 1.47 -27.98 -1.58
CA ASP A 205 1.12 -28.46 -0.24
C ASP A 205 -0.29 -29.04 -0.14
N GLY A 206 -0.99 -29.09 -1.27
CA GLY A 206 -2.31 -29.69 -1.41
C GLY A 206 -3.50 -28.76 -1.14
N ILE A 207 -3.26 -27.48 -0.80
CA ILE A 207 -4.32 -26.47 -0.68
C ILE A 207 -4.77 -26.01 -2.07
N GLU A 208 -6.08 -25.83 -2.28
CA GLU A 208 -6.62 -25.28 -3.54
C GLU A 208 -6.75 -23.76 -3.46
N LEU A 209 -6.25 -23.05 -4.47
CA LEU A 209 -6.50 -21.61 -4.68
C LEU A 209 -7.54 -21.40 -5.79
N ALA A 210 -8.38 -20.38 -5.62
CA ALA A 210 -9.30 -19.93 -6.66
C ALA A 210 -8.56 -19.11 -7.72
N MET A 211 -8.72 -19.49 -8.99
CA MET A 211 -8.10 -18.83 -10.14
C MET A 211 -9.13 -18.61 -11.24
N THR A 212 -9.39 -17.38 -11.64
CA THR A 212 -10.33 -17.06 -12.71
C THR A 212 -9.58 -16.67 -13.98
N VAL A 213 -9.74 -17.49 -15.03
CA VAL A 213 -9.14 -17.31 -16.35
C VAL A 213 -10.09 -16.48 -17.22
N ARG A 214 -9.64 -15.32 -17.69
CA ARG A 214 -10.43 -14.43 -18.56
C ARG A 214 -9.74 -14.26 -19.93
N PRO A 215 -10.44 -14.53 -21.05
CA PRO A 215 -9.87 -14.38 -22.38
C PRO A 215 -9.79 -12.91 -22.84
N PRO A 216 -8.86 -12.59 -23.76
CA PRO A 216 -8.65 -11.22 -24.23
C PRO A 216 -9.80 -10.68 -25.07
N LYS A 217 -9.88 -9.35 -25.17
CA LYS A 217 -10.59 -8.64 -26.24
C LYS A 217 -9.58 -8.17 -27.28
N ILE A 218 -9.78 -8.56 -28.54
CA ILE A 218 -8.90 -8.20 -29.65
C ILE A 218 -9.74 -7.47 -30.70
N ASN A 219 -9.36 -6.23 -31.02
CA ASN A 219 -10.10 -5.34 -31.94
C ASN A 219 -11.58 -5.17 -31.54
N GLY A 220 -11.87 -5.10 -30.23
CA GLY A 220 -13.23 -4.99 -29.69
C GLY A 220 -14.01 -6.32 -29.62
N VAL A 221 -13.49 -7.39 -30.22
CA VAL A 221 -14.13 -8.72 -30.23
C VAL A 221 -13.62 -9.55 -29.05
N GLN A 222 -14.56 -10.10 -28.26
CA GLN A 222 -14.25 -11.07 -27.21
C GLN A 222 -13.71 -12.37 -27.83
N LYS A 223 -12.63 -12.91 -27.27
CA LYS A 223 -12.09 -14.22 -27.63
C LYS A 223 -12.49 -15.29 -26.61
N HIS A 224 -12.27 -16.55 -26.97
CA HIS A 224 -12.23 -17.69 -26.06
C HIS A 224 -10.80 -18.21 -25.91
N MET A 225 -10.52 -18.93 -24.83
CA MET A 225 -9.17 -19.50 -24.59
C MET A 225 -8.73 -20.51 -25.67
N THR A 226 -9.68 -21.08 -26.43
CA THR A 226 -9.43 -21.96 -27.59
C THR A 226 -8.91 -21.22 -28.82
N ASP A 227 -9.13 -19.90 -28.92
CA ASP A 227 -8.66 -19.06 -30.03
C ASP A 227 -7.17 -18.67 -29.91
N GLY A 228 -6.51 -19.14 -28.85
CA GLY A 228 -5.12 -18.82 -28.51
C GLY A 228 -4.07 -19.53 -29.37
N PRO A 229 -2.77 -19.37 -29.05
CA PRO A 229 -2.27 -18.86 -27.79
C PRO A 229 -2.15 -17.33 -27.69
N PHE A 230 -2.28 -16.80 -26.47
CA PHE A 230 -2.29 -15.39 -26.15
C PHE A 230 -1.13 -14.96 -25.23
N PRO A 231 -0.61 -13.72 -25.39
CA PRO A 231 0.07 -13.02 -24.31
C PRO A 231 -0.73 -13.14 -23.02
N THR A 232 -0.10 -13.56 -21.92
CA THR A 232 -0.81 -13.87 -20.67
C THR A 232 -0.20 -13.11 -19.51
N ILE A 233 -1.04 -12.48 -18.67
CA ILE A 233 -0.61 -11.93 -17.37
C ILE A 233 -1.35 -12.57 -16.19
N ILE A 234 -0.71 -12.59 -15.03
CA ILE A 234 -1.29 -13.00 -13.76
C ILE A 234 -1.45 -11.76 -12.88
N GLU A 235 -2.62 -11.63 -12.25
CA GLU A 235 -2.82 -10.71 -11.11
C GLU A 235 -3.09 -11.56 -9.86
N HIS A 236 -2.33 -11.33 -8.79
CA HIS A 236 -2.41 -12.12 -7.55
C HIS A 236 -2.64 -11.18 -6.36
N SER A 237 -3.79 -11.32 -5.70
CA SER A 237 -4.22 -10.39 -4.67
C SER A 237 -5.11 -11.05 -3.62
N GLY A 238 -5.11 -10.49 -2.41
CA GLY A 238 -6.10 -10.82 -1.39
C GLY A 238 -7.40 -10.02 -1.51
N TYR A 239 -7.50 -9.02 -2.40
CA TYR A 239 -8.78 -8.44 -2.83
C TYR A 239 -9.62 -9.50 -3.58
N GLU A 240 -10.90 -9.22 -3.88
CA GLU A 240 -11.87 -10.17 -4.49
C GLU A 240 -11.56 -10.52 -5.97
N THR A 241 -10.30 -10.78 -6.33
CA THR A 241 -9.79 -10.78 -7.72
C THR A 241 -10.28 -11.98 -8.55
N ALA A 242 -10.44 -13.14 -7.92
CA ALA A 242 -10.94 -14.34 -8.58
C ALA A 242 -12.48 -14.40 -8.65
N ALA A 243 -13.20 -13.35 -8.23
CA ALA A 243 -14.64 -13.30 -8.38
C ALA A 243 -15.04 -13.50 -9.86
N PRO A 244 -16.00 -14.39 -10.16
CA PRO A 244 -16.10 -15.04 -11.47
C PRO A 244 -16.72 -14.18 -12.57
N HIS A 245 -17.40 -13.08 -12.24
CA HIS A 245 -18.06 -12.24 -13.24
C HIS A 245 -17.09 -11.23 -13.87
N ASP A 246 -17.54 -10.61 -14.97
CA ASP A 246 -16.72 -9.75 -15.83
C ASP A 246 -17.04 -8.27 -15.61
N LEU A 247 -16.00 -7.45 -15.39
CA LEU A 247 -16.16 -6.03 -15.06
C LEU A 247 -16.61 -5.18 -16.26
N PHE A 248 -16.43 -5.63 -17.51
CA PHE A 248 -16.99 -4.92 -18.66
C PHE A 248 -18.50 -5.08 -18.76
N ALA A 249 -19.02 -6.29 -18.47
CA ALA A 249 -20.45 -6.55 -18.52
C ALA A 249 -21.19 -5.62 -17.53
N SER A 250 -20.60 -5.38 -16.35
CA SER A 250 -21.17 -4.49 -15.35
C SER A 250 -21.17 -3.01 -15.80
N ILE A 251 -20.08 -2.53 -16.44
CA ILE A 251 -20.01 -1.19 -17.03
C ILE A 251 -21.08 -1.02 -18.13
N ALA A 252 -21.25 -2.01 -19.00
CA ALA A 252 -22.23 -1.97 -20.09
C ALA A 252 -23.69 -2.02 -19.61
N LEU A 253 -23.95 -2.63 -18.44
CA LEU A 253 -25.28 -2.79 -17.85
C LEU A 253 -25.61 -1.73 -16.78
N GLY A 254 -24.66 -0.83 -16.44
CA GLY A 254 -24.83 0.14 -15.36
C GLY A 254 -24.91 -0.48 -13.96
N VAL A 255 -24.46 -1.73 -13.80
CA VAL A 255 -24.49 -2.47 -12.52
C VAL A 255 -23.15 -2.31 -11.83
N GLY A 256 -23.16 -1.77 -10.61
CA GLY A 256 -21.98 -1.66 -9.77
C GLY A 256 -21.71 -2.92 -8.94
N LYS A 257 -20.47 -3.06 -8.46
CA LYS A 257 -20.16 -3.95 -7.35
C LYS A 257 -20.98 -3.56 -6.11
N CYS A 258 -21.39 -4.53 -5.31
CA CYS A 258 -22.26 -4.28 -4.14
C CYS A 258 -21.70 -3.28 -3.15
N ALA A 259 -22.43 -2.18 -2.99
CA ALA A 259 -22.42 -1.34 -1.79
C ALA A 259 -23.73 -1.59 -1.01
N PRO A 260 -23.79 -1.42 0.32
CA PRO A 260 -24.94 -1.80 1.17
C PRO A 260 -26.30 -1.17 0.83
N ALA A 261 -26.37 -0.25 -0.13
CA ALA A 261 -27.57 0.50 -0.51
C ALA A 261 -27.89 0.47 -2.03
N SER A 262 -27.22 -0.38 -2.82
CA SER A 262 -27.52 -0.49 -4.27
C SER A 262 -28.52 -1.63 -4.53
N PRO A 263 -29.75 -1.37 -5.04
CA PRO A 263 -30.73 -2.42 -5.34
C PRO A 263 -30.37 -3.23 -6.58
N THR A 264 -29.49 -2.71 -7.45
CA THR A 264 -28.85 -3.43 -8.55
C THR A 264 -27.37 -3.57 -8.22
N CYS A 265 -26.96 -4.75 -7.74
CA CYS A 265 -25.56 -5.02 -7.49
C CYS A 265 -25.19 -6.48 -7.70
N ASP A 266 -23.95 -6.69 -8.11
CA ASP A 266 -23.41 -8.02 -8.38
C ASP A 266 -22.27 -8.31 -7.39
N PRO A 267 -22.45 -9.28 -6.46
CA PRO A 267 -21.44 -9.65 -5.47
C PRO A 267 -20.34 -10.54 -6.06
N LEU A 268 -20.48 -11.02 -7.31
CA LEU A 268 -19.51 -11.88 -7.98
C LEU A 268 -18.58 -11.11 -8.93
N LEU A 269 -18.64 -9.77 -8.93
CA LEU A 269 -17.68 -8.91 -9.63
C LEU A 269 -16.35 -8.79 -8.88
N PRO A 270 -15.22 -8.73 -9.61
CA PRO A 270 -13.91 -8.47 -9.02
C PRO A 270 -13.82 -7.06 -8.44
N ASP A 271 -12.91 -6.87 -7.49
CA ASP A 271 -12.65 -5.55 -6.92
C ASP A 271 -12.03 -4.59 -7.94
N SER A 272 -12.41 -3.32 -7.90
CA SER A 272 -11.87 -2.26 -8.78
C SER A 272 -10.36 -2.05 -8.59
N SER A 273 -9.83 -2.36 -7.40
CA SER A 273 -8.39 -2.41 -7.11
C SER A 273 -7.64 -3.49 -7.93
N THR A 274 -8.38 -4.38 -8.60
CA THR A 274 -7.87 -5.44 -9.49
C THR A 274 -8.34 -5.27 -10.94
N SER A 275 -8.65 -4.04 -11.32
CA SER A 275 -9.01 -3.66 -12.70
C SER A 275 -7.89 -3.88 -13.72
N ILE A 276 -6.62 -3.99 -13.29
CA ILE A 276 -5.49 -4.29 -14.19
C ILE A 276 -5.68 -5.65 -14.88
N GLY A 277 -5.89 -6.72 -14.11
CA GLY A 277 -6.14 -8.07 -14.63
C GLY A 277 -7.60 -8.32 -15.03
N ALA A 278 -8.57 -7.67 -14.37
CA ALA A 278 -9.99 -7.86 -14.65
C ALA A 278 -10.53 -7.09 -15.86
N LEU A 279 -9.88 -5.99 -16.29
CA LEU A 279 -10.41 -5.07 -17.30
C LEU A 279 -9.35 -4.56 -18.29
N ILE A 280 -8.28 -3.95 -17.78
CA ILE A 280 -7.31 -3.20 -18.60
C ILE A 280 -6.46 -4.13 -19.47
N ALA A 281 -5.86 -5.18 -18.91
CA ALA A 281 -5.06 -6.12 -19.69
C ALA A 281 -5.89 -6.95 -20.71
N PRO A 282 -7.13 -7.39 -20.40
CA PRO A 282 -8.04 -7.93 -21.40
C PRO A 282 -8.35 -6.95 -22.55
N MET A 283 -8.55 -5.65 -22.28
CA MET A 283 -8.69 -4.63 -23.33
C MET A 283 -7.46 -4.55 -24.25
N LEU A 284 -6.27 -4.75 -23.69
CA LEU A 284 -4.99 -4.70 -24.39
C LEU A 284 -4.64 -6.00 -25.13
N GLY A 285 -5.55 -6.98 -25.18
CA GLY A 285 -5.34 -8.24 -25.90
C GLY A 285 -4.55 -9.30 -25.13
N PHE A 286 -4.42 -9.18 -23.80
CA PHE A 286 -3.83 -10.22 -22.95
C PHE A 286 -4.91 -11.13 -22.35
N ALA A 287 -4.68 -12.44 -22.37
CA ALA A 287 -5.40 -13.33 -21.47
C ALA A 287 -4.97 -13.06 -20.03
N THR A 288 -5.88 -13.17 -19.07
CA THR A 288 -5.55 -12.94 -17.65
C THR A 288 -5.94 -14.10 -16.76
N VAL A 289 -5.15 -14.31 -15.72
CA VAL A 289 -5.50 -15.21 -14.61
C VAL A 289 -5.46 -14.41 -13.32
N SER A 290 -6.64 -14.17 -12.74
CA SER A 290 -6.76 -13.55 -11.42
C SER A 290 -6.74 -14.64 -10.35
N VAL A 291 -5.74 -14.58 -9.47
CA VAL A 291 -5.48 -15.57 -8.41
C VAL A 291 -5.84 -14.98 -7.06
N GLN A 292 -6.80 -15.59 -6.38
CA GLN A 292 -7.16 -15.22 -5.02
C GLN A 292 -6.12 -15.76 -4.04
N MET A 293 -5.58 -14.88 -3.20
CA MET A 293 -4.55 -15.23 -2.22
C MET A 293 -5.04 -16.29 -1.21
N ARG A 294 -4.11 -17.14 -0.75
CA ARG A 294 -4.34 -18.17 0.28
C ARG A 294 -5.13 -17.64 1.48
N GLY A 295 -6.13 -18.39 1.92
CA GLY A 295 -6.96 -18.05 3.07
C GLY A 295 -7.90 -16.85 2.91
N SER A 296 -8.12 -16.36 1.67
CA SER A 296 -9.08 -15.29 1.37
C SER A 296 -10.09 -15.71 0.29
N GLY A 297 -11.25 -15.06 0.20
CA GLY A 297 -12.27 -15.39 -0.80
C GLY A 297 -12.69 -16.87 -0.76
N CYS A 298 -12.75 -17.53 -1.93
CA CYS A 298 -12.92 -18.99 -2.05
C CYS A 298 -11.60 -19.79 -2.08
N SER A 299 -10.44 -19.15 -1.90
CA SER A 299 -9.16 -19.86 -1.75
C SER A 299 -9.06 -20.55 -0.39
N GLY A 300 -8.48 -21.75 -0.40
CA GLY A 300 -8.26 -22.54 0.80
C GLY A 300 -7.06 -22.08 1.62
N GLY A 301 -6.84 -22.77 2.75
CA GLY A 301 -5.79 -22.44 3.70
C GLY A 301 -6.21 -21.36 4.70
N ALA A 302 -5.21 -20.79 5.36
CA ALA A 302 -5.32 -19.74 6.36
C ALA A 302 -4.57 -18.50 5.86
N PHE A 303 -5.09 -17.30 6.10
CA PHE A 303 -4.42 -16.08 5.67
C PHE A 303 -3.27 -15.74 6.63
N ASP A 304 -2.13 -15.32 6.09
CA ASP A 304 -0.96 -14.91 6.84
C ASP A 304 -0.12 -13.96 5.96
N LEU A 305 -0.06 -12.67 6.31
CA LEU A 305 0.34 -11.58 5.41
C LEU A 305 1.79 -11.73 4.93
N PHE A 306 1.97 -12.08 3.65
CA PHE A 306 3.27 -12.35 3.02
C PHE A 306 4.07 -13.49 3.68
N ASP A 307 3.40 -14.55 4.15
CA ASP A 307 4.07 -15.75 4.65
C ASP A 307 4.76 -16.56 3.52
N LEU A 308 5.59 -17.54 3.91
CA LEU A 308 6.34 -18.35 2.96
C LEU A 308 5.45 -19.23 2.06
N PRO A 309 4.44 -19.97 2.58
CA PRO A 309 3.41 -20.60 1.76
C PRO A 309 2.83 -19.68 0.69
N THR A 310 2.31 -18.50 1.06
CA THR A 310 1.71 -17.54 0.12
C THR A 310 2.72 -17.00 -0.90
N THR A 311 3.98 -16.83 -0.49
CA THR A 311 5.08 -16.44 -1.39
C THR A 311 5.35 -17.51 -2.46
N TYR A 312 5.31 -18.79 -2.10
CA TYR A 312 5.56 -19.90 -3.02
C TYR A 312 4.33 -20.41 -3.78
N ASP A 313 3.12 -20.09 -3.34
CA ASP A 313 1.94 -20.12 -4.21
C ASP A 313 2.16 -19.20 -5.42
N GLY A 314 2.85 -18.08 -5.22
CA GLY A 314 3.28 -17.18 -6.28
C GLY A 314 4.22 -17.82 -7.32
N TYR A 315 5.04 -18.80 -6.92
CA TYR A 315 5.80 -19.64 -7.84
C TYR A 315 4.88 -20.63 -8.57
N ASP A 316 4.04 -21.33 -7.81
CA ASP A 316 3.19 -22.41 -8.32
C ASP A 316 2.15 -21.91 -9.34
N MET A 317 1.58 -20.73 -9.14
CA MET A 317 0.65 -20.11 -10.10
C MET A 317 1.35 -19.74 -11.42
N VAL A 318 2.58 -19.19 -11.37
CA VAL A 318 3.34 -18.83 -12.57
C VAL A 318 3.62 -20.05 -13.43
N GLU A 319 4.14 -21.12 -12.82
CA GLU A 319 4.47 -22.35 -13.54
C GLU A 319 3.21 -23.10 -14.02
N THR A 320 2.11 -23.03 -13.26
CA THR A 320 0.81 -23.61 -13.67
C THR A 320 0.23 -22.92 -14.89
N VAL A 321 0.18 -21.57 -14.89
CA VAL A 321 -0.41 -20.80 -16.00
C VAL A 321 0.49 -20.87 -17.23
N ALA A 322 1.81 -20.79 -17.08
CA ALA A 322 2.75 -20.96 -18.20
C ALA A 322 2.68 -22.35 -18.85
N ALA A 323 2.32 -23.40 -18.10
CA ALA A 323 2.16 -24.75 -18.62
C ALA A 323 0.88 -24.96 -19.47
N GLN A 324 0.00 -23.96 -19.58
CA GLN A 324 -1.20 -24.05 -20.42
C GLN A 324 -0.85 -23.84 -21.91
N SER A 325 -1.53 -24.55 -22.81
CA SER A 325 -1.29 -24.47 -24.26
C SER A 325 -1.69 -23.12 -24.86
N TRP A 326 -2.63 -22.42 -24.23
CA TRP A 326 -3.08 -21.10 -24.63
C TRP A 326 -2.16 -19.97 -24.12
N ALA A 327 -1.16 -20.23 -23.28
CA ALA A 327 -0.19 -19.24 -22.85
C ALA A 327 0.94 -19.12 -23.89
N LYS A 328 1.02 -17.98 -24.61
CA LYS A 328 1.96 -17.78 -25.73
C LYS A 328 3.41 -18.00 -25.29
N GLY A 329 4.09 -18.91 -26.00
CA GLY A 329 5.48 -19.26 -25.74
C GLY A 329 5.74 -19.94 -24.40
N HIS A 330 4.70 -20.42 -23.70
CA HIS A 330 4.80 -20.91 -22.31
C HIS A 330 5.47 -19.89 -21.38
N LYS A 331 5.12 -18.61 -21.53
CA LYS A 331 5.59 -17.50 -20.71
C LYS A 331 4.42 -16.66 -20.22
N VAL A 332 4.56 -16.11 -19.02
CA VAL A 332 3.57 -15.24 -18.39
C VAL A 332 4.22 -13.99 -17.82
N GLY A 333 3.47 -12.90 -17.78
CA GLY A 333 3.80 -11.71 -17.03
C GLY A 333 3.06 -11.66 -15.69
N MET A 334 3.42 -10.70 -14.84
CA MET A 334 2.56 -10.26 -13.74
C MET A 334 2.32 -8.76 -13.81
N GLY A 335 1.18 -8.32 -13.30
CA GLY A 335 0.84 -6.90 -13.21
C GLY A 335 -0.24 -6.63 -12.17
N GLY A 336 -0.30 -5.37 -11.73
CA GLY A 336 -1.24 -4.91 -10.72
C GLY A 336 -0.64 -3.82 -9.83
N ILE A 337 -1.52 -3.15 -9.11
CA ILE A 337 -1.22 -2.04 -8.19
C ILE A 337 -1.40 -2.48 -6.73
N SER A 338 -0.84 -1.74 -5.76
CA SER A 338 -1.12 -1.94 -4.33
C SER A 338 -0.74 -3.36 -3.90
N PHE A 339 -1.64 -4.10 -3.24
CA PHE A 339 -1.45 -5.51 -2.88
C PHE A 339 -1.06 -6.40 -4.08
N SER A 340 -1.64 -6.17 -5.26
CA SER A 340 -1.26 -6.85 -6.52
C SER A 340 0.12 -6.42 -7.02
N GLY A 341 0.56 -5.20 -6.72
CA GLY A 341 1.91 -4.71 -6.98
C GLY A 341 2.95 -5.37 -6.06
N ILE A 342 2.65 -5.38 -4.76
CA ILE A 342 3.51 -5.92 -3.70
C ILE A 342 3.72 -7.43 -3.88
N SER A 343 2.66 -8.19 -4.16
CA SER A 343 2.72 -9.66 -4.32
C SER A 343 3.67 -10.11 -5.44
N GLN A 344 3.88 -9.27 -6.46
CA GLN A 344 4.86 -9.52 -7.54
C GLN A 344 6.30 -9.57 -7.02
N MET A 345 6.66 -8.81 -5.98
CA MET A 345 8.01 -8.81 -5.42
C MET A 345 8.35 -10.15 -4.78
N PHE A 346 7.41 -10.71 -4.00
CA PHE A 346 7.52 -12.02 -3.38
C PHE A 346 7.56 -13.12 -4.45
N ALA A 347 6.57 -13.16 -5.35
CA ALA A 347 6.48 -14.18 -6.40
C ALA A 347 7.71 -14.18 -7.31
N ALA A 348 8.12 -13.04 -7.84
CA ALA A 348 9.30 -12.94 -8.71
C ALA A 348 10.62 -13.22 -7.98
N GLY A 349 10.71 -12.88 -6.69
CA GLY A 349 11.86 -13.20 -5.85
C GLY A 349 12.08 -14.70 -5.64
N THR A 350 11.05 -15.54 -5.85
CA THR A 350 11.20 -17.01 -5.91
C THR A 350 11.82 -17.53 -7.21
N ASN A 351 12.00 -16.66 -8.21
CA ASN A 351 12.57 -16.94 -9.53
C ASN A 351 11.92 -18.10 -10.32
N PRO A 352 10.60 -18.06 -10.58
CA PRO A 352 9.95 -19.02 -11.47
C PRO A 352 10.46 -18.88 -12.92
N PRO A 353 10.93 -19.97 -13.56
CA PRO A 353 11.60 -19.91 -14.86
C PRO A 353 10.71 -19.48 -16.03
N HIS A 354 9.37 -19.52 -15.90
CA HIS A 354 8.45 -19.09 -16.95
C HIS A 354 7.91 -17.65 -16.80
N LEU A 355 8.37 -16.91 -15.78
CA LEU A 355 8.07 -15.48 -15.64
C LEU A 355 8.89 -14.64 -16.61
N ALA A 356 8.23 -14.00 -17.58
CA ALA A 356 8.85 -13.17 -18.61
C ALA A 356 8.98 -11.69 -18.22
N GLY A 357 8.26 -11.24 -17.19
CA GLY A 357 8.41 -9.89 -16.64
C GLY A 357 7.34 -9.56 -15.60
N ILE A 358 7.62 -8.55 -14.77
CA ILE A 358 6.69 -8.03 -13.77
C ILE A 358 6.50 -6.53 -13.93
N THR A 359 5.32 -6.06 -13.53
CA THR A 359 4.90 -4.67 -13.61
C THR A 359 4.26 -4.17 -12.30
N PRO A 360 5.04 -4.10 -11.21
CA PRO A 360 4.56 -3.60 -9.93
C PRO A 360 4.29 -2.10 -9.94
N MET A 361 3.12 -1.70 -9.46
CA MET A 361 2.73 -0.30 -9.27
C MET A 361 2.38 -0.05 -7.80
N SER A 362 2.82 1.09 -7.25
CA SER A 362 2.53 1.54 -5.87
C SER A 362 2.75 0.44 -4.83
N ILE A 363 4.03 0.10 -4.58
CA ILE A 363 4.42 -0.93 -3.61
C ILE A 363 4.89 -0.32 -2.29
N THR A 364 4.90 -1.14 -1.24
CA THR A 364 5.71 -0.92 -0.05
C THR A 364 6.90 -1.89 -0.06
N ASP A 365 8.05 -1.48 0.44
CA ASP A 365 9.27 -2.29 0.51
C ASP A 365 9.36 -3.13 1.81
N ASP A 366 8.84 -2.62 2.92
CA ASP A 366 8.93 -3.26 4.24
C ASP A 366 7.73 -2.89 5.12
N THR A 367 6.95 -3.89 5.54
CA THR A 367 5.73 -3.69 6.34
C THR A 367 5.98 -3.15 7.75
N TYR A 368 7.21 -3.24 8.27
CA TYR A 368 7.59 -2.59 9.51
C TYR A 368 8.12 -1.18 9.23
N THR A 369 9.19 -1.01 8.46
CA THR A 369 9.88 0.29 8.37
C THR A 369 9.14 1.33 7.53
N SER A 370 8.36 0.92 6.51
CA SER A 370 7.63 1.85 5.65
C SER A 370 6.28 2.24 6.23
N THR A 371 5.35 1.29 6.36
CA THR A 371 3.94 1.60 6.64
C THR A 371 3.47 1.30 8.06
N GLY A 372 4.04 0.31 8.75
CA GLY A 372 3.59 -0.09 10.10
C GLY A 372 4.22 0.70 11.24
N TYR A 373 5.54 0.86 11.22
CA TYR A 373 6.37 1.50 12.25
C TYR A 373 7.44 2.45 11.65
N PRO A 374 7.07 3.42 10.80
CA PRO A 374 8.03 4.42 10.32
C PRO A 374 8.68 5.14 11.51
N GLY A 375 10.02 5.22 11.51
CA GLY A 375 10.77 5.77 12.64
C GLY A 375 10.70 4.95 13.94
N GLY A 376 10.07 3.78 13.97
CA GLY A 376 9.76 3.03 15.20
C GLY A 376 8.50 3.48 15.93
N ILE A 377 7.62 4.23 15.26
CA ILE A 377 6.37 4.78 15.83
C ILE A 377 5.19 4.11 15.11
N TRP A 378 4.26 3.51 15.85
CA TRP A 378 3.15 2.76 15.24
C TRP A 378 2.24 3.70 14.44
N ASN A 379 2.15 3.46 13.13
CA ASN A 379 1.19 4.12 12.24
C ASN A 379 -0.18 3.43 12.39
N THR A 380 -1.12 4.14 13.01
CA THR A 380 -2.50 3.72 13.25
C THR A 380 -3.48 4.23 12.18
N GLY A 381 -2.95 4.79 11.08
CA GLY A 381 -3.71 5.24 9.92
C GLY A 381 -4.07 4.12 8.93
N PHE A 382 -4.03 4.44 7.63
CA PHE A 382 -4.46 3.56 6.53
C PHE A 382 -3.94 2.12 6.63
N ALA A 383 -2.66 1.92 6.98
CA ALA A 383 -2.07 0.59 7.05
C ALA A 383 -2.81 -0.32 8.06
N LEU A 384 -3.23 0.25 9.20
CA LEU A 384 -3.97 -0.46 10.25
C LEU A 384 -5.42 -0.75 9.82
N SER A 385 -6.13 0.23 9.25
CA SER A 385 -7.51 0.00 8.77
C SER A 385 -7.54 -1.01 7.62
N TRP A 386 -6.58 -0.92 6.69
CA TRP A 386 -6.43 -1.85 5.58
C TRP A 386 -6.19 -3.28 6.06
N ILE A 387 -5.24 -3.52 6.96
CA ILE A 387 -4.95 -4.89 7.43
C ILE A 387 -6.08 -5.45 8.29
N SER A 388 -6.77 -4.61 9.07
CA SER A 388 -7.98 -5.00 9.80
C SER A 388 -9.07 -5.49 8.84
N GLN A 389 -9.33 -4.75 7.76
CA GLN A 389 -10.27 -5.17 6.72
C GLN A 389 -9.85 -6.49 6.03
N ARG A 390 -8.53 -6.75 5.88
CA ARG A 390 -8.05 -8.06 5.38
C ARG A 390 -8.29 -9.20 6.38
N MET A 391 -8.31 -8.94 7.69
CA MET A 391 -8.70 -9.93 8.70
C MET A 391 -10.20 -10.27 8.61
N ASP A 392 -11.04 -9.26 8.34
CA ASP A 392 -12.49 -9.44 8.15
C ASP A 392 -12.80 -10.19 6.84
N ASP A 393 -12.11 -9.84 5.75
CA ASP A 393 -12.14 -10.54 4.46
C ASP A 393 -11.72 -12.02 4.57
N ALA A 394 -10.82 -12.31 5.51
CA ALA A 394 -10.30 -13.63 5.83
C ALA A 394 -11.14 -14.38 6.89
N GLN A 395 -12.32 -13.90 7.27
CA GLN A 395 -13.28 -14.70 8.04
C GLN A 395 -13.98 -15.76 7.14
N PRO A 396 -14.53 -16.84 7.73
CA PRO A 396 -15.28 -17.85 6.97
C PRO A 396 -16.69 -17.35 6.58
N ALA A 397 -17.02 -17.52 5.30
CA ALA A 397 -18.37 -17.33 4.76
C ALA A 397 -19.30 -18.50 5.19
N PRO A 398 -20.62 -18.26 5.33
CA PRO A 398 -21.32 -17.00 5.06
C PRO A 398 -21.29 -15.97 6.21
N ALA A 399 -20.86 -16.36 7.42
CA ALA A 399 -20.91 -15.51 8.61
C ALA A 399 -20.03 -14.25 8.50
N GLY A 400 -18.80 -14.42 7.99
CA GLY A 400 -17.86 -13.33 7.69
C GLY A 400 -17.29 -13.47 6.28
N GLY A 401 -16.19 -12.76 6.00
CA GLY A 401 -15.47 -12.85 4.74
C GLY A 401 -16.08 -12.04 3.60
N GLN A 402 -15.38 -12.09 2.48
CA GLN A 402 -15.68 -11.34 1.25
C GLN A 402 -17.06 -11.65 0.66
N MET A 403 -17.67 -10.65 0.00
CA MET A 403 -19.02 -10.76 -0.57
C MET A 403 -19.11 -11.84 -1.64
N TRP A 404 -18.11 -11.95 -2.52
CA TRP A 404 -18.12 -12.99 -3.56
C TRP A 404 -18.04 -14.40 -2.94
N ALA A 405 -17.32 -14.57 -1.84
CA ALA A 405 -17.25 -15.84 -1.13
C ALA A 405 -18.60 -16.20 -0.49
N LYS A 406 -19.29 -15.22 0.12
CA LYS A 406 -20.66 -15.37 0.65
C LYS A 406 -21.64 -15.77 -0.45
N ALA A 407 -21.58 -15.12 -1.62
CA ALA A 407 -22.41 -15.45 -2.77
C ALA A 407 -22.07 -16.84 -3.35
N MET A 408 -20.79 -17.22 -3.38
CA MET A 408 -20.37 -18.53 -3.88
C MET A 408 -20.78 -19.68 -2.96
N VAL A 409 -20.61 -19.59 -1.63
CA VAL A 409 -21.01 -20.68 -0.72
C VAL A 409 -22.53 -20.90 -0.65
N ALA A 410 -23.33 -19.90 -1.04
CA ALA A 410 -24.78 -20.03 -1.19
C ALA A 410 -25.20 -20.86 -2.43
N ARG A 411 -24.29 -21.13 -3.37
CA ARG A 411 -24.56 -21.95 -4.56
C ARG A 411 -24.52 -23.44 -4.22
N SER A 412 -25.53 -24.17 -4.67
CA SER A 412 -25.61 -25.63 -4.56
C SER A 412 -24.74 -26.37 -5.59
N ASP A 413 -24.14 -25.66 -6.55
CA ASP A 413 -23.27 -26.25 -7.58
C ASP A 413 -21.88 -26.63 -7.06
N VAL A 414 -21.13 -27.37 -7.89
CA VAL A 414 -19.78 -27.88 -7.57
C VAL A 414 -18.80 -26.76 -7.20
N LEU A 415 -18.92 -25.55 -7.78
CA LEU A 415 -18.03 -24.44 -7.50
C LEU A 415 -18.33 -23.79 -6.14
N GLY A 416 -19.61 -23.70 -5.77
CA GLY A 416 -20.04 -23.24 -4.44
C GLY A 416 -19.66 -24.22 -3.34
N GLN A 417 -19.90 -25.53 -3.56
CA GLN A 417 -19.50 -26.57 -2.61
C GLN A 417 -17.97 -26.65 -2.43
N LYS A 418 -17.19 -26.43 -3.49
CA LYS A 418 -15.73 -26.27 -3.38
C LYS A 418 -15.32 -24.99 -2.61
N CYS A 419 -15.98 -23.85 -2.86
CA CYS A 419 -15.72 -22.61 -2.10
C CYS A 419 -15.89 -22.83 -0.59
N LEU A 420 -16.95 -23.57 -0.18
CA LEU A 420 -17.20 -23.90 1.22
C LEU A 420 -16.15 -24.88 1.77
N ALA A 421 -15.85 -25.96 1.03
CA ALA A 421 -14.88 -26.97 1.44
C ALA A 421 -13.45 -26.42 1.64
N ASN A 422 -13.07 -25.40 0.88
CA ASN A 422 -11.76 -24.74 0.98
C ASN A 422 -11.58 -23.96 2.30
N GLN A 423 -12.67 -23.51 2.94
CA GLN A 423 -12.62 -22.64 4.11
C GLN A 423 -12.34 -23.38 5.44
N LYS A 424 -12.09 -24.69 5.42
CA LYS A 424 -11.83 -25.50 6.63
C LYS A 424 -10.68 -24.99 7.50
N LEU A 425 -9.63 -24.42 6.91
CA LEU A 425 -8.47 -23.87 7.63
C LEU A 425 -8.65 -22.39 8.02
N ARG A 426 -9.80 -21.77 7.75
CA ARG A 426 -9.95 -20.31 7.83
C ARG A 426 -9.83 -19.75 9.26
N LEU A 427 -10.24 -20.53 10.27
CA LEU A 427 -10.07 -20.18 11.69
C LEU A 427 -8.59 -20.26 12.17
N GLN A 428 -7.67 -20.70 11.32
CA GLN A 428 -6.22 -20.72 11.60
C GLN A 428 -5.47 -19.49 11.04
N THR A 429 -6.20 -18.52 10.46
CA THR A 429 -5.66 -17.22 9.99
C THR A 429 -4.85 -16.55 11.11
N GLN A 430 -3.74 -15.90 10.74
CA GLN A 430 -2.94 -15.14 11.69
C GLN A 430 -3.44 -13.71 11.81
N ASP A 431 -3.68 -13.27 13.04
CA ASP A 431 -4.04 -11.89 13.35
C ASP A 431 -2.82 -10.97 13.12
N ALA A 432 -2.77 -10.35 11.95
CA ALA A 432 -1.72 -9.42 11.56
C ALA A 432 -1.81 -8.08 12.32
N VAL A 433 -2.98 -7.72 12.88
CA VAL A 433 -3.14 -6.54 13.75
C VAL A 433 -2.50 -6.80 15.10
N ALA A 434 -2.76 -7.97 15.70
CA ALA A 434 -2.10 -8.42 16.93
C ALA A 434 -0.60 -8.56 16.73
N GLN A 435 -0.14 -9.25 15.67
CA GLN A 435 1.28 -9.36 15.36
C GLN A 435 1.96 -7.99 15.24
N SER A 436 1.32 -7.00 14.61
CA SER A 436 1.88 -5.65 14.52
C SER A 436 1.99 -5.01 15.90
N ARG A 437 0.87 -4.94 16.65
CA ARG A 437 0.78 -4.34 17.99
C ARG A 437 1.74 -4.96 19.01
N GLU A 438 1.92 -6.28 18.96
CA GLU A 438 2.74 -7.05 19.90
C GLU A 438 4.23 -7.05 19.57
N ASN A 439 4.61 -6.57 18.37
CA ASN A 439 6.00 -6.43 17.93
C ASN A 439 6.33 -4.96 17.61
N PRO A 440 6.35 -4.06 18.62
CA PRO A 440 6.69 -2.64 18.42
C PRO A 440 8.16 -2.42 18.03
N TYR A 441 9.01 -3.42 18.26
CA TYR A 441 10.38 -3.50 17.75
C TYR A 441 10.46 -4.46 16.57
N ARG A 442 11.41 -4.23 15.67
CA ARG A 442 11.63 -5.13 14.53
C ARG A 442 12.16 -6.47 15.03
N ASP A 443 11.35 -7.53 14.95
CA ASP A 443 11.81 -8.91 15.04
C ASP A 443 12.30 -9.42 13.66
N PRO A 444 13.59 -9.72 13.47
CA PRO A 444 14.09 -10.32 12.24
C PRO A 444 13.47 -11.68 11.90
N ALA A 445 13.00 -12.46 12.88
CA ALA A 445 12.40 -13.77 12.62
C ALA A 445 11.00 -13.62 11.99
N LEU A 446 10.22 -12.62 12.42
CA LEU A 446 8.92 -12.29 11.84
C LEU A 446 9.02 -11.51 10.52
N PHE A 447 9.77 -10.41 10.49
CA PHE A 447 9.70 -9.44 9.39
C PHE A 447 10.61 -9.74 8.20
N THR A 448 11.75 -10.42 8.38
CA THR A 448 12.73 -10.60 7.28
C THR A 448 12.12 -11.20 6.02
N ASN A 449 11.30 -12.25 6.14
CA ASN A 449 10.68 -12.90 4.98
C ASN A 449 9.39 -12.18 4.50
N ARG A 450 8.83 -11.26 5.30
CA ARG A 450 7.62 -10.48 5.00
C ARG A 450 7.91 -9.09 4.43
N ALA A 451 9.17 -8.68 4.39
CA ALA A 451 9.64 -7.48 3.71
C ALA A 451 9.84 -7.78 2.21
N ALA A 452 9.24 -6.97 1.33
CA ALA A 452 9.41 -7.10 -0.11
C ALA A 452 10.88 -6.88 -0.53
N ALA A 453 11.61 -5.97 0.14
CA ALA A 453 13.05 -5.73 -0.07
C ALA A 453 13.90 -7.02 -0.07
N THR A 454 13.62 -7.94 0.87
CA THR A 454 14.29 -9.26 0.97
C THR A 454 14.09 -10.15 -0.27
N TRP A 455 13.05 -9.89 -1.07
CA TRP A 455 12.74 -10.61 -2.29
C TRP A 455 13.16 -9.84 -3.55
N VAL A 456 13.11 -8.51 -3.53
CA VAL A 456 13.57 -7.61 -4.61
C VAL A 456 15.00 -7.94 -5.06
N SER A 457 15.93 -8.10 -4.11
CA SER A 457 17.33 -8.50 -4.36
C SER A 457 17.52 -9.82 -5.13
N LYS A 458 16.48 -10.67 -5.17
CA LYS A 458 16.52 -11.99 -5.82
C LYS A 458 15.96 -11.97 -7.24
N ILE A 459 15.24 -10.91 -7.66
CA ILE A 459 14.45 -10.90 -8.90
C ILE A 459 15.35 -10.92 -10.15
N LYS A 460 15.28 -12.01 -10.95
CA LYS A 460 15.96 -12.14 -12.25
C LYS A 460 15.10 -11.77 -13.46
N ALA A 461 13.77 -11.81 -13.32
CA ALA A 461 12.85 -11.44 -14.39
C ALA A 461 12.96 -9.93 -14.73
N PRO A 462 12.66 -9.51 -15.97
CA PRO A 462 12.50 -8.10 -16.31
C PRO A 462 11.49 -7.38 -15.38
N VAL A 463 11.78 -6.13 -15.00
CA VAL A 463 10.98 -5.33 -14.07
C VAL A 463 10.68 -3.97 -14.68
N PHE A 464 9.40 -3.59 -14.78
CA PHE A 464 8.98 -2.20 -14.99
C PHE A 464 8.19 -1.76 -13.75
N LEU A 465 8.82 -0.98 -12.87
CA LEU A 465 8.25 -0.58 -11.57
C LEU A 465 7.84 0.89 -11.58
N VAL A 466 6.72 1.18 -10.90
CA VAL A 466 6.15 2.52 -10.77
C VAL A 466 5.79 2.81 -9.31
N GLY A 467 6.06 4.02 -8.84
CA GLY A 467 5.57 4.47 -7.53
C GLY A 467 5.61 5.99 -7.37
N SER A 468 4.81 6.50 -6.44
CA SER A 468 4.67 7.94 -6.16
C SER A 468 5.23 8.28 -4.77
N PHE A 469 5.93 9.41 -4.62
CA PHE A 469 6.63 9.74 -3.37
C PHE A 469 5.73 10.17 -2.20
N GLN A 470 4.50 10.63 -2.49
CA GLN A 470 3.52 11.05 -1.49
C GLN A 470 2.38 10.03 -1.31
N ASP A 471 2.55 8.80 -1.83
CA ASP A 471 1.60 7.69 -1.72
C ASP A 471 1.12 7.50 -0.27
N GLU A 472 -0.18 7.73 -0.08
CA GLU A 472 -0.85 7.75 1.22
C GLU A 472 -1.23 6.35 1.71
N GLN A 473 -1.11 5.31 0.88
CA GLN A 473 -1.46 3.94 1.23
C GLN A 473 -0.23 3.08 1.51
N THR A 474 0.76 3.10 0.60
CA THR A 474 1.97 2.28 0.68
C THR A 474 3.22 3.05 1.10
N GLY A 475 3.15 4.38 1.18
CA GLY A 475 4.23 5.25 1.65
C GLY A 475 5.30 5.54 0.61
N GLY A 476 6.00 6.67 0.80
CA GLY A 476 7.10 7.11 -0.07
C GLY A 476 8.43 6.36 0.09
N HIS A 477 8.50 5.36 0.99
CA HIS A 477 9.74 4.66 1.37
C HIS A 477 10.21 3.61 0.33
N PHE A 478 9.33 3.19 -0.59
CA PHE A 478 9.62 2.13 -1.56
C PHE A 478 10.95 2.22 -2.34
N PRO A 479 11.53 3.41 -2.63
CA PRO A 479 12.78 3.50 -3.37
C PRO A 479 13.99 2.89 -2.65
N GLU A 480 13.93 2.69 -1.33
CA GLU A 480 15.01 2.08 -0.54
C GLU A 480 15.32 0.64 -0.99
N ALA A 481 14.32 -0.14 -1.42
CA ALA A 481 14.55 -1.47 -1.96
C ALA A 481 15.11 -1.48 -3.41
N LEU A 482 15.00 -0.39 -4.16
CA LEU A 482 15.30 -0.41 -5.60
C LEU A 482 16.81 -0.51 -5.90
N GLY A 483 17.66 -0.18 -4.93
CA GLY A 483 19.12 -0.36 -5.04
C GLY A 483 19.54 -1.83 -5.12
N ASP A 484 18.74 -2.74 -4.57
CA ASP A 484 19.01 -4.19 -4.60
C ASP A 484 18.81 -4.79 -6.00
N LEU A 485 18.07 -4.12 -6.89
CA LEU A 485 17.91 -4.52 -8.29
C LEU A 485 19.16 -4.26 -9.16
N LYS A 486 20.25 -3.67 -8.63
CA LYS A 486 21.43 -3.24 -9.40
C LYS A 486 22.05 -4.32 -10.30
N ASN A 487 21.95 -5.60 -9.90
CA ASN A 487 22.47 -6.73 -10.65
C ASN A 487 21.57 -7.17 -11.81
N ASN A 488 20.29 -6.79 -11.81
CA ASN A 488 19.35 -7.06 -12.89
C ASN A 488 19.44 -5.93 -13.94
N LYS A 489 19.82 -6.30 -15.17
CA LYS A 489 20.02 -5.37 -16.30
C LYS A 489 18.72 -5.00 -17.04
N ASN A 490 17.62 -5.69 -16.77
CA ASN A 490 16.32 -5.44 -17.41
C ASN A 490 15.36 -4.81 -16.39
N VAL A 491 15.71 -3.61 -15.92
CA VAL A 491 14.95 -2.89 -14.88
C VAL A 491 14.73 -1.46 -15.35
N TRP A 492 13.47 -1.03 -15.29
CA TRP A 492 13.03 0.32 -15.62
C TRP A 492 12.13 0.83 -14.48
N LEU A 493 12.46 1.99 -13.94
CA LEU A 493 11.85 2.59 -12.77
C LEU A 493 11.24 3.93 -13.19
N SER A 494 9.92 4.09 -13.05
CA SER A 494 9.25 5.39 -13.22
C SER A 494 8.81 5.87 -11.83
N MET A 495 9.31 7.03 -11.38
CA MET A 495 8.98 7.58 -10.07
C MET A 495 8.55 9.03 -10.21
N GLN A 496 7.64 9.50 -9.36
CA GLN A 496 6.98 10.80 -9.52
C GLN A 496 6.48 11.35 -8.18
N ASN A 497 6.24 12.65 -8.09
CA ASN A 497 5.37 13.16 -7.04
C ASN A 497 3.92 12.68 -7.28
N GLY A 498 3.15 12.43 -6.23
CA GLY A 498 1.77 12.00 -6.35
C GLY A 498 1.28 11.04 -5.29
N VAL A 499 0.00 10.67 -5.43
CA VAL A 499 -0.76 9.79 -4.55
C VAL A 499 -0.86 8.36 -5.13
N HIS A 500 -1.48 7.45 -4.39
CA HIS A 500 -1.48 6.02 -4.72
C HIS A 500 -1.96 5.69 -6.14
N ALA A 501 -3.05 6.33 -6.59
CA ALA A 501 -3.64 6.12 -7.91
C ALA A 501 -2.79 6.65 -9.08
N ASP A 502 -1.85 7.58 -8.84
CA ASP A 502 -1.12 8.25 -9.93
C ASP A 502 -0.14 7.33 -10.66
N SER A 503 0.22 6.18 -10.08
CA SER A 503 0.96 5.12 -10.78
C SER A 503 0.21 4.58 -12.01
N LEU A 504 -1.11 4.80 -12.10
CA LEU A 504 -1.93 4.49 -13.28
C LEU A 504 -1.96 5.64 -14.32
N GLY A 505 -1.15 6.68 -14.14
CA GLY A 505 -1.15 7.88 -14.97
C GLY A 505 -0.80 7.63 -16.45
N PRO A 506 -1.18 8.55 -17.37
CA PRO A 506 -1.04 8.36 -18.82
C PRO A 506 0.40 8.11 -19.28
N SER A 507 1.34 8.85 -18.68
CA SER A 507 2.79 8.76 -18.89
C SER A 507 3.38 7.40 -18.49
N THR A 508 2.69 6.68 -17.62
CA THR A 508 3.04 5.33 -17.18
C THR A 508 2.38 4.26 -18.06
N ILE A 509 1.06 4.33 -18.28
CA ILE A 509 0.31 3.28 -18.98
C ILE A 509 0.92 2.99 -20.35
N THR A 510 1.26 4.01 -21.13
CA THR A 510 1.85 3.81 -22.47
C THR A 510 3.13 2.97 -22.41
N ARG A 511 4.02 3.22 -21.43
CA ARG A 511 5.28 2.47 -21.26
C ARG A 511 5.07 1.08 -20.63
N TRP A 512 4.06 0.94 -19.79
CA TRP A 512 3.61 -0.35 -19.26
C TRP A 512 3.12 -1.29 -20.38
N VAL A 513 2.32 -0.78 -21.33
CA VAL A 513 1.88 -1.54 -22.53
C VAL A 513 3.07 -1.91 -23.41
N GLU A 514 4.04 -1.01 -23.59
CA GLU A 514 5.29 -1.31 -24.32
C GLU A 514 6.07 -2.45 -23.68
N PHE A 515 6.29 -2.39 -22.36
CA PHE A 515 6.99 -3.43 -21.62
C PHE A 515 6.26 -4.78 -21.74
N LEU A 516 4.95 -4.83 -21.43
CA LEU A 516 4.21 -6.08 -21.49
C LEU A 516 4.17 -6.67 -22.89
N SER A 517 3.90 -5.88 -23.93
CA SER A 517 3.83 -6.38 -25.30
C SER A 517 5.16 -6.94 -25.80
N LEU A 518 6.27 -6.26 -25.48
CA LEU A 518 7.59 -6.70 -25.90
C LEU A 518 8.07 -7.89 -25.07
N PHE A 519 8.14 -7.76 -23.74
CA PHE A 519 8.79 -8.76 -22.89
C PHE A 519 7.92 -9.98 -22.59
N VAL A 520 6.60 -9.80 -22.42
CA VAL A 520 5.66 -10.89 -22.12
C VAL A 520 4.96 -11.38 -23.38
N GLY A 521 4.45 -10.47 -24.20
CA GLY A 521 3.64 -10.80 -25.38
C GLY A 521 4.43 -11.17 -26.63
N ASP A 522 5.73 -10.89 -26.69
CA ASP A 522 6.57 -11.02 -27.89
C ASP A 522 5.87 -10.49 -29.16
N GLN A 523 5.43 -9.23 -29.09
CA GLN A 523 4.69 -8.54 -30.14
C GLN A 523 4.93 -7.03 -30.11
N ILE A 524 4.71 -6.36 -31.24
CA ILE A 524 4.77 -4.90 -31.32
C ILE A 524 3.62 -4.29 -30.49
N PRO A 525 3.92 -3.41 -29.51
CA PRO A 525 2.90 -2.76 -28.70
C PRO A 525 2.02 -1.84 -29.53
N LYS A 526 0.71 -1.94 -29.29
CA LYS A 526 -0.30 -0.99 -29.75
C LYS A 526 -1.32 -0.79 -28.63
N VAL A 527 -1.62 0.46 -28.29
CA VAL A 527 -2.75 0.81 -27.44
C VAL A 527 -4.00 0.83 -28.33
N PRO A 528 -5.05 0.05 -28.05
CA PRO A 528 -6.28 0.07 -28.84
C PRO A 528 -6.95 1.44 -28.82
N ALA A 529 -7.58 1.83 -29.93
CA ALA A 529 -8.27 3.11 -30.04
C ALA A 529 -9.35 3.30 -28.96
N SER A 530 -10.04 2.22 -28.57
CA SER A 530 -11.01 2.20 -27.47
C SER A 530 -10.41 2.58 -26.11
N VAL A 531 -9.18 2.13 -25.81
CA VAL A 531 -8.47 2.47 -24.56
C VAL A 531 -8.07 3.95 -24.57
N ILE A 532 -7.60 4.47 -25.71
CA ILE A 532 -7.27 5.89 -25.88
C ILE A 532 -8.53 6.77 -25.71
N SER A 533 -9.66 6.39 -26.34
CA SER A 533 -10.90 7.17 -26.24
C SER A 533 -11.55 7.14 -24.85
N LEU A 534 -11.39 6.04 -24.12
CA LEU A 534 -11.98 5.87 -22.78
C LEU A 534 -11.08 6.41 -21.65
N SER A 535 -9.81 6.75 -21.93
CA SER A 535 -8.85 7.11 -20.88
C SER A 535 -9.29 8.32 -20.04
N SER A 536 -9.89 9.34 -20.66
CA SER A 536 -10.41 10.51 -19.94
C SER A 536 -11.46 10.13 -18.90
N ALA A 537 -12.46 9.32 -19.29
CA ALA A 537 -13.50 8.84 -18.39
C ALA A 537 -12.95 7.97 -17.25
N LEU A 538 -11.91 7.16 -17.53
CA LEU A 538 -11.22 6.37 -16.51
C LEU A 538 -10.59 7.26 -15.42
N TYR A 539 -9.90 8.34 -15.79
CA TYR A 539 -9.27 9.25 -14.82
C TYR A 539 -10.30 10.10 -14.05
N THR A 540 -11.39 10.53 -14.70
CA THR A 540 -12.53 11.15 -14.00
C THR A 540 -13.13 10.18 -12.96
N GLN A 541 -13.32 8.91 -13.31
CA GLN A 541 -13.90 7.91 -12.39
C GLN A 541 -12.93 7.52 -11.25
N LEU A 542 -11.64 7.39 -11.55
CA LEU A 542 -10.61 6.99 -10.60
C LEU A 542 -10.26 8.10 -9.60
N ALA A 543 -10.21 9.34 -10.07
CA ALA A 543 -9.48 10.40 -9.41
C ALA A 543 -10.12 11.79 -9.55
N ASP A 544 -11.38 11.90 -10.02
CA ASP A 544 -12.09 13.18 -10.23
C ASP A 544 -11.18 14.26 -10.84
N SER A 545 -10.43 13.86 -11.87
CA SER A 545 -9.32 14.63 -12.40
C SER A 545 -9.21 14.52 -13.92
N ALA A 546 -8.85 15.64 -14.54
CA ALA A 546 -8.35 15.64 -15.89
C ALA A 546 -6.99 14.92 -15.95
N ALA A 547 -6.59 14.49 -17.14
CA ALA A 547 -5.28 13.88 -17.34
C ALA A 547 -4.72 14.24 -18.72
N LEU A 548 -3.41 14.06 -18.90
CA LEU A 548 -2.87 13.95 -20.25
C LEU A 548 -3.56 12.80 -21.01
N PRO A 549 -3.74 12.90 -22.33
CA PRO A 549 -4.27 11.78 -23.11
C PRO A 549 -3.30 10.58 -23.05
N VAL A 550 -3.83 9.36 -22.98
CA VAL A 550 -3.01 8.15 -23.13
C VAL A 550 -2.46 8.12 -24.55
N ALA A 551 -1.14 8.15 -24.66
CA ALA A 551 -0.46 8.16 -25.95
C ALA A 551 -0.47 6.77 -26.61
N GLN A 552 -0.40 6.76 -27.94
CA GLN A 552 -0.09 5.55 -28.68
C GLN A 552 1.39 5.17 -28.44
N SER A 553 1.72 3.87 -28.49
CA SER A 553 3.11 3.42 -28.38
C SER A 553 3.97 3.98 -29.52
N ARG A 554 5.23 4.33 -29.20
CA ARG A 554 6.23 4.78 -30.19
C ARG A 554 6.61 3.72 -31.22
N PHE A 555 6.23 2.45 -31.00
CA PHE A 555 6.46 1.34 -31.93
C PHE A 555 5.24 0.98 -32.77
N ALA A 556 4.07 1.61 -32.56
CA ALA A 556 2.80 1.14 -33.11
C ALA A 556 2.70 1.16 -34.65
N THR A 557 3.57 1.90 -35.34
CA THR A 557 3.71 1.91 -36.80
C THR A 557 4.48 0.72 -37.36
N MET A 558 5.24 -0.01 -36.53
CA MET A 558 5.98 -1.19 -36.96
C MET A 558 5.03 -2.36 -37.28
N ALA A 559 5.35 -3.12 -38.33
CA ALA A 559 4.69 -4.39 -38.60
C ALA A 559 5.05 -5.41 -37.52
N ASN A 560 4.08 -6.25 -37.11
CA ASN A 560 4.28 -7.22 -36.04
C ASN A 560 5.06 -8.46 -36.51
N THR A 561 6.37 -8.32 -36.70
CA THR A 561 7.28 -9.39 -37.15
C THR A 561 8.37 -9.66 -36.09
N PRO A 562 8.93 -10.88 -36.00
CA PRO A 562 9.99 -11.18 -35.03
C PRO A 562 11.20 -10.24 -35.11
N ALA A 563 11.59 -9.83 -36.32
CA ALA A 563 12.67 -8.87 -36.54
C ALA A 563 12.34 -7.49 -35.95
N ASN A 564 11.13 -6.98 -36.17
CA ASN A 564 10.70 -5.69 -35.62
C ASN A 564 10.53 -5.76 -34.09
N VAL A 565 10.03 -6.88 -33.54
CA VAL A 565 9.94 -7.08 -32.08
C VAL A 565 11.33 -7.11 -31.45
N ALA A 566 12.30 -7.77 -32.09
CA ALA A 566 13.70 -7.75 -31.65
C ALA A 566 14.30 -6.33 -31.70
N ALA A 567 14.06 -5.57 -32.77
CA ALA A 567 14.50 -4.19 -32.89
C ALA A 567 13.85 -3.28 -31.82
N ALA A 568 12.54 -3.39 -31.61
CA ALA A 568 11.83 -2.65 -30.57
C ALA A 568 12.32 -3.00 -29.16
N LYS A 569 12.63 -4.27 -28.88
CA LYS A 569 13.30 -4.70 -27.63
C LYS A 569 14.68 -4.06 -27.45
N VAL A 570 15.48 -3.95 -28.52
CA VAL A 570 16.80 -3.28 -28.46
C VAL A 570 16.62 -1.78 -28.17
N THR A 571 15.66 -1.11 -28.80
CA THR A 571 15.34 0.30 -28.52
C THR A 571 14.84 0.50 -27.10
N PHE A 572 13.91 -0.33 -26.62
CA PHE A 572 13.42 -0.26 -25.23
C PHE A 572 14.54 -0.50 -24.20
N LYS A 573 15.48 -1.40 -24.49
CA LYS A 573 16.66 -1.64 -23.64
C LYS A 573 17.68 -0.49 -23.61
N ARG A 574 17.53 0.53 -24.45
CA ARG A 574 18.31 1.78 -24.40
C ARG A 574 17.62 2.88 -23.61
N ASP A 575 16.35 2.69 -23.22
CA ASP A 575 15.68 3.64 -22.32
C ASP A 575 16.41 3.68 -20.97
N PRO A 576 16.42 4.85 -20.29
CA PRO A 576 17.05 5.00 -18.99
C PRO A 576 16.45 4.06 -17.95
N ARG A 577 17.30 3.63 -17.00
CA ARG A 577 16.90 2.77 -15.89
C ARG A 577 15.95 3.49 -14.94
N VAL A 578 16.14 4.79 -14.74
CA VAL A 578 15.33 5.65 -13.88
C VAL A 578 14.78 6.79 -14.70
N ARG A 579 13.47 6.98 -14.65
CA ARG A 579 12.74 8.17 -15.12
C ARG A 579 12.09 8.81 -13.91
N LEU A 580 12.50 10.03 -13.57
CA LEU A 580 11.79 10.87 -12.61
C LEU A 580 10.80 11.72 -13.40
N LEU A 581 9.51 11.46 -13.26
CA LEU A 581 8.44 12.25 -13.87
C LEU A 581 8.15 13.41 -12.91
N MET A 582 8.47 14.63 -13.33
CA MET A 582 8.54 15.82 -12.47
C MET A 582 7.29 16.69 -12.64
N ASP A 583 6.88 17.36 -11.56
CA ASP A 583 5.69 18.22 -11.49
C ASP A 583 4.38 17.54 -11.94
N ASN A 584 4.19 16.27 -11.59
CA ASN A 584 2.92 15.58 -11.82
C ASN A 584 1.76 16.37 -11.19
N GLY A 585 0.73 16.70 -11.98
CA GLY A 585 -0.34 17.62 -11.61
C GLY A 585 -0.33 18.96 -12.36
N ASN A 586 0.81 19.34 -12.96
CA ASN A 586 1.01 20.63 -13.63
C ASN A 586 1.09 20.52 -15.17
N ALA A 587 0.72 19.37 -15.76
CA ALA A 587 0.86 19.14 -17.21
C ALA A 587 -0.25 19.71 -18.10
N VAL A 588 -1.44 19.99 -17.54
CA VAL A 588 -2.60 20.46 -18.31
C VAL A 588 -2.90 21.91 -17.94
N SER A 589 -2.68 22.83 -18.87
CA SER A 589 -2.92 24.27 -18.68
C SER A 589 -4.37 24.54 -18.25
N GLY A 590 -4.55 25.24 -17.13
CA GLY A 590 -5.86 25.57 -16.57
C GLY A 590 -6.53 24.46 -15.75
N ALA A 591 -5.92 23.27 -15.61
CA ALA A 591 -6.46 22.16 -14.82
C ALA A 591 -5.47 21.75 -13.71
N LEU A 592 -5.62 22.36 -12.53
CA LEU A 592 -4.78 22.09 -11.35
C LEU A 592 -4.94 20.64 -10.89
N GLY A 593 -3.83 19.93 -10.65
CA GLY A 593 -3.85 18.54 -10.21
C GLY A 593 -4.27 17.54 -11.29
N ALA A 594 -4.17 17.92 -12.57
CA ALA A 594 -4.42 17.03 -13.69
C ALA A 594 -3.29 15.98 -13.82
N ILE A 595 -3.65 14.70 -13.91
CA ILE A 595 -2.70 13.59 -13.86
C ILE A 595 -1.79 13.61 -15.10
N GLY A 596 -0.49 13.74 -14.85
CA GLY A 596 0.54 13.86 -15.88
C GLY A 596 1.67 14.79 -15.43
N ALA A 597 2.89 14.40 -15.75
CA ALA A 597 4.11 15.19 -15.55
C ALA A 597 4.45 15.97 -16.84
N PRO A 598 4.67 17.30 -16.78
CA PRO A 598 5.06 18.11 -17.94
C PRO A 598 6.50 17.86 -18.42
N TRP A 599 7.38 17.29 -17.58
CA TRP A 599 8.77 16.99 -17.93
C TRP A 599 9.34 15.83 -17.10
N GLU A 600 10.50 15.31 -17.51
CA GLU A 600 11.18 14.21 -16.82
C GLU A 600 12.71 14.38 -16.75
N LEU A 601 13.34 13.66 -15.82
CA LEU A 601 14.79 13.52 -15.68
C LEU A 601 15.19 12.04 -15.72
N ASP A 602 16.28 11.75 -16.43
CA ASP A 602 16.69 10.39 -16.79
C ASP A 602 18.04 10.02 -16.18
N TYR A 603 18.13 8.84 -15.56
CA TYR A 603 19.37 8.34 -14.96
C TYR A 603 19.61 6.85 -15.28
N ALA A 604 20.89 6.48 -15.38
CA ALA A 604 21.33 5.12 -15.68
C ALA A 604 21.31 4.17 -14.46
N ALA A 605 21.20 4.70 -13.25
CA ALA A 605 21.30 3.96 -11.99
C ALA A 605 20.35 4.49 -10.91
N TRP A 606 19.95 3.60 -10.00
CA TRP A 606 19.41 3.93 -8.70
C TRP A 606 20.25 3.24 -7.61
N PRO A 607 20.68 3.93 -6.53
CA PRO A 607 20.59 5.38 -6.31
C PRO A 607 21.25 6.21 -7.42
N ILE A 608 20.81 7.46 -7.58
CA ILE A 608 21.26 8.33 -8.68
C ILE A 608 22.72 8.74 -8.46
N THR A 609 23.60 8.38 -9.39
CA THR A 609 25.05 8.59 -9.29
C THR A 609 25.50 10.05 -9.28
N GLN A 610 24.63 10.97 -9.74
CA GLN A 610 24.87 12.41 -9.82
C GLN A 610 24.48 13.13 -8.52
N VAL A 611 23.90 12.44 -7.54
CA VAL A 611 23.51 13.01 -6.25
C VAL A 611 24.75 13.35 -5.42
N ALA A 612 24.83 14.60 -4.98
CA ALA A 612 25.85 15.11 -4.08
C ALA A 612 25.19 15.50 -2.73
N PRO A 613 25.58 14.87 -1.60
CA PRO A 613 25.07 15.24 -0.28
C PRO A 613 25.34 16.72 0.04
N THR A 614 24.29 17.53 0.04
CA THR A 614 24.40 18.98 0.25
C THR A 614 23.91 19.34 1.64
N THR A 615 24.80 19.91 2.45
CA THR A 615 24.52 20.21 3.86
C THR A 615 24.00 21.64 4.06
N TYR A 616 22.96 21.76 4.89
CA TYR A 616 22.44 23.01 5.42
C TYR A 616 22.37 22.91 6.95
N TYR A 617 23.16 23.70 7.65
CA TYR A 617 23.16 23.77 9.11
C TYR A 617 21.99 24.59 9.63
N LEU A 618 21.42 24.15 10.74
CA LEU A 618 20.42 24.90 11.49
C LEU A 618 21.12 26.11 12.15
N GLY A 619 20.51 27.29 12.02
CA GLY A 619 21.03 28.58 12.46
C GLY A 619 20.05 29.35 13.35
N ALA A 620 20.54 30.45 13.92
CA ALA A 620 19.72 31.37 14.71
C ALA A 620 18.55 31.94 13.87
N SER A 621 17.46 32.33 14.54
CA SER A 621 16.25 32.90 13.93
C SER A 621 15.61 32.03 12.81
N GLY A 622 15.80 30.71 12.88
CA GLY A 622 15.21 29.76 11.91
C GLY A 622 15.92 29.76 10.55
N ALA A 623 17.23 30.04 10.50
CA ALA A 623 17.99 29.98 9.25
C ALA A 623 18.49 28.56 8.92
N LEU A 624 18.57 28.23 7.62
CA LEU A 624 19.35 27.12 7.07
C LEU A 624 20.55 27.68 6.27
N THR A 625 21.78 27.42 6.73
CA THR A 625 23.01 28.00 6.16
C THR A 625 23.98 26.92 5.66
N LYS A 626 24.65 27.15 4.52
CA LYS A 626 25.65 26.19 4.00
C LYS A 626 26.90 26.06 4.88
N THR A 627 27.19 27.08 5.68
CA THR A 627 28.27 27.09 6.69
C THR A 627 27.66 26.92 8.09
N ALA A 628 28.30 26.14 8.94
CA ALA A 628 27.89 25.99 10.34
C ALA A 628 28.05 27.33 11.10
N PRO A 629 27.07 27.75 11.94
CA PRO A 629 27.27 28.89 12.82
C PRO A 629 28.42 28.65 13.79
N GLY A 630 29.34 29.62 13.92
CA GLY A 630 30.53 29.47 14.75
C GLY A 630 30.24 29.48 16.27
N SER A 631 29.23 30.23 16.70
CA SER A 631 28.75 30.24 18.08
C SER A 631 27.75 29.09 18.31
N SER A 632 27.78 28.52 19.52
CA SER A 632 26.75 27.59 19.97
C SER A 632 25.55 28.33 20.56
N SER A 633 24.35 27.91 20.18
CA SER A 633 23.09 28.31 20.79
C SER A 633 22.10 27.14 20.77
N THR A 634 20.86 27.37 21.21
CA THR A 634 19.83 26.32 21.26
C THR A 634 18.46 26.89 20.92
N VAL A 635 17.60 26.05 20.33
CA VAL A 635 16.15 26.31 20.24
C VAL A 635 15.38 25.18 20.93
N ALA A 636 14.19 25.46 21.45
CA ALA A 636 13.33 24.44 22.07
C ALA A 636 11.87 24.57 21.64
N TYR A 637 11.16 23.44 21.68
CA TYR A 637 9.70 23.33 21.50
C TYR A 637 9.14 22.27 22.44
N THR A 638 7.82 22.29 22.65
CA THR A 638 7.11 21.25 23.41
C THR A 638 6.25 20.42 22.48
N GLY A 639 6.55 19.13 22.32
CA GLY A 639 5.87 18.25 21.39
C GLY A 639 4.42 17.98 21.80
N ASP A 640 3.48 18.31 20.93
CA ASP A 640 2.05 18.23 21.20
C ASP A 640 1.29 17.78 19.94
N PRO A 641 0.86 16.51 19.86
CA PRO A 641 0.14 15.99 18.69
C PRO A 641 -1.31 16.50 18.63
N SER A 642 -1.83 17.12 19.69
CA SER A 642 -3.17 17.73 19.70
C SER A 642 -3.19 19.17 19.17
N ALA A 643 -2.01 19.78 18.98
CA ALA A 643 -1.88 21.16 18.51
C ALA A 643 -2.25 21.37 17.03
N ARG A 644 -2.41 20.27 16.28
CA ARG A 644 -2.87 20.24 14.88
C ARG A 644 -3.83 19.05 14.69
N PRO A 645 -4.67 19.04 13.65
CA PRO A 645 -5.40 17.84 13.27
C PRO A 645 -4.44 16.67 12.99
N LEU A 646 -4.81 15.43 13.32
CA LEU A 646 -3.91 14.27 13.21
C LEU A 646 -3.60 13.86 11.76
N MET A 647 -4.46 14.24 10.83
CA MET A 647 -4.40 13.93 9.39
C MET A 647 -4.82 15.17 8.60
N THR A 648 -4.45 15.26 7.32
CA THR A 648 -4.86 16.37 6.44
C THR A 648 -6.18 16.11 5.69
N LEU A 649 -6.72 14.88 5.73
CA LEU A 649 -8.09 14.59 5.33
C LEU A 649 -8.79 13.83 6.48
N HIS A 650 -10.07 14.13 6.71
CA HIS A 650 -10.79 13.66 7.91
C HIS A 650 -11.95 12.73 7.56
N GLY A 651 -11.98 11.56 8.20
CA GLY A 651 -13.05 10.58 8.10
C GLY A 651 -13.40 10.23 6.65
N ALA A 652 -14.67 10.43 6.27
CA ALA A 652 -15.16 10.25 4.91
C ALA A 652 -14.41 11.05 3.82
N GLY A 653 -13.66 12.09 4.18
CA GLY A 653 -12.78 12.85 3.28
C GLY A 653 -11.47 12.13 2.94
N SER A 654 -11.07 11.08 3.67
CA SER A 654 -9.78 10.37 3.42
C SER A 654 -9.69 9.76 2.02
N GLY A 655 -10.82 9.34 1.45
CA GLY A 655 -10.92 8.86 0.07
C GLY A 655 -10.76 9.95 -1.00
N ASP A 656 -10.82 11.23 -0.61
CA ASP A 656 -10.62 12.35 -1.54
C ASP A 656 -9.14 12.56 -1.90
N ALA A 657 -8.19 11.85 -1.29
CA ALA A 657 -6.76 11.98 -1.57
C ALA A 657 -6.42 11.84 -3.07
N TRP A 658 -7.21 11.07 -3.82
CA TRP A 658 -7.03 10.88 -5.25
C TRP A 658 -7.58 12.01 -6.13
N LYS A 659 -8.46 12.88 -5.60
CA LYS A 659 -9.09 13.98 -6.36
C LYS A 659 -8.08 14.93 -6.99
N ALA A 660 -8.42 15.62 -8.08
CA ALA A 660 -7.55 16.65 -8.67
C ALA A 660 -7.11 17.69 -7.63
N GLN A 661 -8.06 18.19 -6.84
CA GLN A 661 -7.85 19.20 -5.80
C GLN A 661 -8.55 18.76 -4.50
N PRO A 662 -7.92 17.87 -3.71
CA PRO A 662 -8.45 17.46 -2.40
C PRO A 662 -8.43 18.64 -1.43
N ARG A 663 -9.43 18.75 -0.56
CA ARG A 663 -9.52 19.83 0.44
C ARG A 663 -8.68 19.50 1.67
N TYR A 664 -7.37 19.56 1.51
CA TYR A 664 -6.42 19.28 2.58
C TYR A 664 -6.49 20.32 3.72
N ASP A 665 -6.70 19.83 4.94
CA ASP A 665 -6.64 20.58 6.19
C ASP A 665 -5.20 20.60 6.73
N TRP A 666 -4.28 21.16 5.96
CA TRP A 666 -2.84 21.12 6.26
C TRP A 666 -2.39 22.29 7.16
N GLN A 667 -2.65 22.18 8.47
CA GLN A 667 -2.46 23.29 9.40
C GLN A 667 -0.98 23.66 9.68
N PRO A 668 -0.62 24.96 9.70
CA PRO A 668 0.70 25.45 10.12
C PRO A 668 1.10 25.02 11.53
N LEU A 669 2.39 25.15 11.85
CA LEU A 669 2.89 24.92 13.21
C LEU A 669 2.20 25.85 14.22
N ALA A 670 1.65 25.26 15.29
CA ALA A 670 1.21 26.02 16.45
C ALA A 670 2.43 26.60 17.22
N SER A 671 2.29 27.82 17.72
CA SER A 671 3.38 28.54 18.40
C SER A 671 3.96 27.75 19.58
N GLY A 672 5.28 27.55 19.59
CA GLY A 672 6.00 26.79 20.61
C GLY A 672 5.83 25.26 20.55
N LYS A 673 5.03 24.73 19.62
CA LYS A 673 4.75 23.27 19.49
C LYS A 673 5.62 22.55 18.45
N GLY A 674 6.43 23.32 17.72
CA GLY A 674 7.47 22.85 16.82
C GLY A 674 8.45 23.99 16.51
N VAL A 675 9.49 23.70 15.73
CA VAL A 675 10.43 24.69 15.21
C VAL A 675 10.50 24.65 13.69
N GLY A 676 10.79 25.79 13.06
CA GLY A 676 10.94 25.94 11.62
C GLY A 676 12.35 26.42 11.25
N PHE A 677 12.84 26.02 10.08
CA PHE A 677 14.06 26.56 9.49
C PHE A 677 13.94 26.71 7.97
N THR A 678 14.27 27.89 7.43
CA THR A 678 14.30 28.16 5.98
C THR A 678 15.68 28.59 5.50
N THR A 679 16.00 28.24 4.25
CA THR A 679 17.13 28.85 3.54
C THR A 679 16.86 30.33 3.25
N ALA A 680 17.90 31.09 2.90
CA ALA A 680 17.71 32.28 2.07
C ALA A 680 16.99 31.90 0.76
N ALA A 681 16.38 32.88 0.08
CA ALA A 681 15.84 32.68 -1.26
C ALA A 681 16.92 32.10 -2.17
N LEU A 682 16.62 31.02 -2.88
CA LEU A 682 17.57 30.30 -3.71
C LEU A 682 17.99 31.16 -4.90
N ALA A 683 19.30 31.32 -5.10
CA ALA A 683 19.85 32.07 -6.23
C ALA A 683 19.80 31.28 -7.57
N SER A 684 19.49 29.99 -7.51
CA SER A 684 19.34 29.08 -8.64
C SER A 684 18.45 27.91 -8.23
N ASP A 685 17.89 27.18 -9.20
CA ASP A 685 17.18 25.93 -8.93
C ASP A 685 18.04 24.94 -8.10
N VAL A 686 17.37 24.17 -7.25
CA VAL A 686 17.92 23.03 -6.51
C VAL A 686 16.98 21.84 -6.73
N VAL A 687 17.42 20.88 -7.54
CA VAL A 687 16.68 19.63 -7.77
C VAL A 687 17.24 18.54 -6.86
N ILE A 688 16.36 17.87 -6.11
CA ILE A 688 16.70 16.74 -5.25
C ILE A 688 16.14 15.43 -5.82
N GLY A 689 16.78 14.30 -5.50
CA GLY A 689 16.33 12.96 -5.91
C GLY A 689 16.92 11.85 -5.04
N GLY A 690 16.20 11.44 -4.00
CA GLY A 690 16.65 10.43 -3.03
C GLY A 690 16.13 10.67 -1.61
N PRO A 691 16.56 9.86 -0.63
CA PRO A 691 16.33 10.11 0.80
C PRO A 691 17.14 11.31 1.30
N SER A 692 16.68 11.93 2.39
CA SER A 692 17.40 13.01 3.08
C SER A 692 17.60 12.70 4.57
N SER A 693 18.60 13.31 5.19
CA SER A 693 18.90 13.11 6.62
C SER A 693 18.71 14.43 7.38
N LEU A 694 17.95 14.41 8.47
CA LEU A 694 18.00 15.48 9.47
C LEU A 694 18.81 15.01 10.68
N ASP A 695 20.05 15.48 10.77
CA ASP A 695 20.98 15.20 11.86
C ASP A 695 20.79 16.24 12.98
N LEU A 696 20.15 15.86 14.08
CA LEU A 696 19.93 16.73 15.24
C LEU A 696 20.82 16.34 16.42
N TYR A 697 21.50 17.31 17.01
CA TYR A 697 21.99 17.19 18.38
C TYR A 697 20.85 17.56 19.32
N LEU A 698 20.19 16.53 19.86
CA LEU A 698 18.94 16.63 20.62
C LEU A 698 19.16 16.37 22.11
N LYS A 699 18.54 17.19 22.95
CA LYS A 699 18.33 16.97 24.39
C LYS A 699 16.82 17.06 24.66
N SER A 700 16.27 16.18 25.48
CA SER A 700 14.84 16.19 25.83
C SER A 700 14.63 16.28 27.34
N SER A 701 13.48 16.80 27.79
CA SER A 701 13.05 16.73 29.19
C SER A 701 12.62 15.31 29.61
N ALA A 702 12.34 14.43 28.65
CA ALA A 702 11.97 13.04 28.86
C ALA A 702 13.10 12.07 28.42
N PRO A 703 13.15 10.84 28.95
CA PRO A 703 14.11 9.83 28.53
C PRO A 703 13.87 9.30 27.10
N ASN A 704 12.73 9.62 26.49
CA ASN A 704 12.42 9.32 25.10
C ASN A 704 11.45 10.37 24.55
N THR A 705 11.42 10.52 23.22
CA THR A 705 10.55 11.48 22.51
C THR A 705 10.35 11.00 21.08
N ASP A 706 9.22 11.34 20.47
CA ASP A 706 8.96 11.07 19.06
C ASP A 706 9.09 12.35 18.23
N LEU A 707 9.79 12.22 17.11
CA LEU A 707 10.17 13.33 16.24
C LEU A 707 9.57 13.11 14.86
N GLN A 708 8.95 14.16 14.31
CA GLN A 708 8.64 14.29 12.90
C GLN A 708 9.47 15.43 12.32
N VAL A 709 9.85 15.27 11.05
CA VAL A 709 10.35 16.35 10.20
C VAL A 709 9.47 16.45 8.97
N THR A 710 9.09 17.68 8.61
CA THR A 710 8.33 17.97 7.40
C THR A 710 9.14 18.92 6.53
N MET A 711 9.42 18.50 5.29
CA MET A 711 10.10 19.30 4.28
C MET A 711 9.06 19.99 3.40
N SER A 712 9.25 21.28 3.14
CA SER A 712 8.37 22.10 2.31
C SER A 712 9.15 23.13 1.46
N GLU A 713 8.53 23.60 0.38
CA GLU A 713 8.98 24.76 -0.40
C GLU A 713 8.24 26.00 0.11
N VAL A 714 8.95 27.04 0.57
CA VAL A 714 8.35 28.37 0.79
C VAL A 714 8.61 29.23 -0.43
N ARG A 715 7.56 29.76 -1.04
CA ARG A 715 7.56 30.25 -2.40
C ARG A 715 7.58 31.79 -2.46
N PRO A 716 7.98 32.40 -3.58
CA PRO A 716 7.97 33.86 -3.75
C PRO A 716 6.58 34.49 -3.70
N ASP A 717 5.52 33.71 -3.94
CA ASP A 717 4.11 34.15 -3.88
C ASP A 717 3.54 34.19 -2.45
N GLY A 718 4.31 33.76 -1.44
CA GLY A 718 3.88 33.73 -0.04
C GLY A 718 3.22 32.42 0.39
N GLU A 719 3.13 31.43 -0.51
CA GLU A 719 2.63 30.10 -0.18
C GLU A 719 3.77 29.16 0.27
N GLU A 720 3.39 28.11 1.00
CA GLU A 720 4.22 26.98 1.40
C GLU A 720 3.62 25.73 0.76
N THR A 721 4.43 24.89 0.10
CA THR A 721 4.03 23.60 -0.49
C THR A 721 4.72 22.44 0.23
N TYR A 722 3.95 21.43 0.64
CA TYR A 722 4.46 20.20 1.22
C TYR A 722 5.30 19.40 0.20
N VAL A 723 6.43 18.82 0.64
CA VAL A 723 7.28 17.97 -0.22
C VAL A 723 7.38 16.54 0.33
N GLN A 724 7.91 16.34 1.55
CA GLN A 724 8.15 14.99 2.10
C GLN A 724 8.28 15.00 3.64
N ASN A 725 8.08 13.85 4.29
CA ASN A 725 8.28 13.68 5.74
C ASN A 725 9.43 12.70 6.11
N GLY A 726 9.86 12.80 7.36
CA GLY A 726 10.64 11.78 8.07
C GLY A 726 10.18 11.63 9.53
N TRP A 727 10.46 10.47 10.13
CA TRP A 727 10.06 10.16 11.52
C TRP A 727 11.14 9.39 12.27
N LEU A 728 11.25 9.62 13.58
CA LEU A 728 12.08 8.82 14.47
C LEU A 728 11.62 8.90 15.93
N ARG A 729 11.39 7.75 16.57
CA ARG A 729 11.38 7.62 18.02
C ARG A 729 12.83 7.63 18.53
N ALA A 730 13.18 8.57 19.39
CA ALA A 730 14.57 8.82 19.77
C ALA A 730 15.29 7.61 20.41
N SER A 731 14.55 6.67 21.01
CA SER A 731 15.11 5.41 21.50
C SER A 731 15.55 4.43 20.41
N HIS A 732 15.02 4.53 19.19
CA HIS A 732 15.40 3.70 18.04
C HIS A 732 16.60 4.26 17.26
N ARG A 733 17.21 5.38 17.69
CA ARG A 733 18.30 6.11 16.99
C ARG A 733 19.56 5.31 16.64
N LYS A 734 19.71 4.07 17.12
CA LYS A 734 20.86 3.23 16.86
C LYS A 734 20.87 2.83 15.37
N LEU A 735 21.91 3.27 14.67
CA LEU A 735 22.05 3.06 13.23
C LEU A 735 22.74 1.73 12.89
N ASN A 736 22.28 1.09 11.81
CA ASN A 736 23.03 0.08 11.09
C ASN A 736 24.13 0.77 10.28
N THR A 737 25.37 0.71 10.75
CA THR A 737 26.53 1.38 10.13
C THR A 737 26.93 0.82 8.76
N ALA A 738 26.51 -0.40 8.42
CA ALA A 738 26.77 -1.01 7.11
C ALA A 738 25.74 -0.62 6.04
N LYS A 739 24.56 -0.11 6.45
CA LYS A 739 23.53 0.43 5.54
C LYS A 739 23.53 1.95 5.49
N SER A 740 23.72 2.61 6.64
CA SER A 740 23.56 4.06 6.76
C SER A 740 24.59 4.83 5.95
N THR A 741 24.12 5.83 5.21
CA THR A 741 24.93 6.82 4.49
C THR A 741 24.78 8.21 5.14
N SER A 742 25.35 9.26 4.52
CA SER A 742 25.11 10.66 4.92
C SER A 742 23.72 11.17 4.54
N LEU A 743 23.06 10.55 3.56
CA LEU A 743 21.72 10.90 3.08
C LEU A 743 20.62 10.03 3.69
N ASP A 744 20.92 8.76 3.91
CA ASP A 744 20.02 7.75 4.46
C ASP A 744 20.57 7.24 5.80
N PRO A 745 20.07 7.71 6.95
CA PRO A 745 20.31 7.05 8.22
C PRO A 745 19.37 5.85 8.35
N PHE A 746 19.91 4.64 8.47
CA PHE A 746 19.13 3.40 8.60
C PHE A 746 19.10 2.91 10.07
N PRO A 747 18.06 3.18 10.86
CA PRO A 747 17.98 2.70 12.24
C PRO A 747 17.74 1.19 12.27
N THR A 748 18.24 0.48 13.29
CA THR A 748 18.07 -0.98 13.36
C THR A 748 16.65 -1.39 13.80
N HIS A 749 16.02 -0.53 14.61
CA HIS A 749 14.74 -0.76 15.30
C HIS A 749 14.65 -2.05 16.14
N LEU A 750 15.79 -2.68 16.46
CA LEU A 750 15.83 -3.90 17.28
C LEU A 750 15.62 -3.55 18.76
N ALA A 751 14.91 -4.41 19.50
CA ALA A 751 14.69 -4.23 20.93
C ALA A 751 15.99 -4.15 21.74
N ALA A 752 17.02 -4.92 21.35
CA ALA A 752 18.34 -4.93 21.99
C ALA A 752 19.18 -3.66 21.72
N ASP A 753 18.81 -2.87 20.71
CA ASP A 753 19.48 -1.62 20.33
C ASP A 753 18.75 -0.38 20.89
N ALA A 754 17.56 -0.57 21.47
CA ALA A 754 16.74 0.51 22.00
C ALA A 754 17.35 1.09 23.28
N ALA A 755 17.59 2.40 23.30
CA ALA A 755 18.22 3.07 24.44
C ALA A 755 17.60 4.44 24.70
N ASN A 756 17.33 4.80 25.96
CA ASN A 756 16.85 6.13 26.30
C ASN A 756 17.87 7.23 25.92
N LEU A 757 17.39 8.47 25.75
CA LEU A 757 18.25 9.65 25.71
C LEU A 757 18.90 9.86 27.10
N PRO A 758 20.21 10.12 27.20
CA PRO A 758 20.84 10.46 28.47
C PRO A 758 20.35 11.83 28.96
N ALA A 759 20.00 11.91 30.25
CA ALA A 759 19.48 13.14 30.85
C ALA A 759 20.48 14.30 30.71
N ASN A 760 19.99 15.46 30.28
CA ASN A 760 20.75 16.71 30.10
C ASN A 760 21.91 16.69 29.08
N VAL A 761 22.08 15.63 28.27
CA VAL A 761 23.15 15.54 27.27
C VAL A 761 22.60 15.65 25.85
N PHE A 762 23.21 16.51 25.03
CA PHE A 762 22.94 16.55 23.59
C PHE A 762 23.44 15.27 22.92
N THR A 763 22.51 14.53 22.32
CA THR A 763 22.73 13.25 21.67
C THR A 763 22.41 13.37 20.19
N LEU A 764 23.29 12.86 19.33
CA LEU A 764 23.01 12.81 17.89
C LEU A 764 21.87 11.82 17.61
N VAL A 765 20.78 12.33 17.02
CA VAL A 765 19.72 11.56 16.38
C VAL A 765 19.71 11.91 14.90
N ARG A 766 19.62 10.91 14.03
CA ARG A 766 19.56 11.10 12.57
C ARG A 766 18.21 10.60 12.07
N ILE A 767 17.33 11.53 11.72
CA ILE A 767 15.96 11.24 11.31
C ILE A 767 15.97 10.98 9.80
N PRO A 768 15.55 9.79 9.33
CA PRO A 768 15.40 9.52 7.90
C PRO A 768 14.18 10.28 7.37
N VAL A 769 14.40 11.09 6.34
CA VAL A 769 13.34 11.65 5.48
C VAL A 769 13.20 10.73 4.28
N PHE A 770 11.97 10.30 4.00
CA PHE A 770 11.70 9.36 2.92
C PHE A 770 12.18 9.89 1.56
N PRO A 771 12.48 9.02 0.59
CA PRO A 771 12.85 9.43 -0.75
C PRO A 771 11.84 10.37 -1.42
N VAL A 772 12.34 11.37 -2.15
CA VAL A 772 11.53 12.25 -3.00
C VAL A 772 12.34 12.72 -4.20
N ALA A 773 11.67 13.09 -5.28
CA ALA A 773 12.24 13.93 -6.33
C ALA A 773 11.42 15.22 -6.44
N HIS A 774 12.06 16.37 -6.28
CA HIS A 774 11.41 17.68 -6.26
C HIS A 774 12.36 18.77 -6.77
N ALA A 775 11.81 19.83 -7.36
CA ALA A 775 12.58 20.93 -7.97
C ALA A 775 12.25 22.27 -7.31
N PHE A 776 12.99 22.60 -6.24
CA PHE A 776 12.93 23.92 -5.60
C PHE A 776 13.50 24.95 -6.57
N ARG A 777 12.68 25.91 -7.00
CA ARG A 777 13.09 26.87 -8.04
C ARG A 777 13.80 28.10 -7.47
N VAL A 778 14.50 28.81 -8.34
CA VAL A 778 15.04 30.14 -8.03
C VAL A 778 13.98 31.04 -7.37
N GLY A 779 14.38 31.76 -6.31
CA GLY A 779 13.50 32.60 -5.49
C GLY A 779 12.78 31.87 -4.35
N SER A 780 12.44 30.59 -4.51
CA SER A 780 11.89 29.78 -3.41
C SER A 780 12.92 29.56 -2.29
N LYS A 781 12.47 29.08 -1.14
CA LYS A 781 13.29 28.64 -0.01
C LYS A 781 13.00 27.18 0.30
N ILE A 782 14.02 26.43 0.67
CA ILE A 782 13.84 25.10 1.25
C ILE A 782 13.52 25.30 2.72
N ARG A 783 12.46 24.66 3.21
CA ARG A 783 12.06 24.65 4.61
C ARG A 783 12.10 23.24 5.19
N ILE A 784 12.44 23.17 6.47
CA ILE A 784 12.06 22.05 7.34
C ILE A 784 11.32 22.56 8.56
N THR A 785 10.40 21.76 9.08
CA THR A 785 9.89 21.87 10.44
C THR A 785 10.25 20.64 11.25
N VAL A 786 10.29 20.78 12.58
CA VAL A 786 10.46 19.66 13.53
C VAL A 786 9.39 19.79 14.62
N GLU A 787 8.59 18.74 14.79
CA GLU A 787 7.43 18.72 15.69
C GLU A 787 7.09 17.30 16.16
N ALA A 788 5.96 17.15 16.88
CA ALA A 788 5.40 15.85 17.22
C ALA A 788 4.75 15.18 15.98
N PRO A 789 4.83 13.84 15.84
CA PRO A 789 4.25 13.12 14.69
C PRO A 789 2.75 13.33 14.49
N GLY A 790 2.37 13.55 13.23
CA GLY A 790 0.98 13.71 12.77
C GLY A 790 0.76 14.98 11.94
N GLY A 791 -0.41 15.07 11.32
CA GLY A 791 -0.97 16.30 10.75
C GLY A 791 -0.44 16.77 9.39
N ASP A 792 0.50 16.04 8.79
CA ASP A 792 1.09 16.37 7.48
C ASP A 792 0.78 15.34 6.38
N ARG A 793 -0.09 14.35 6.65
CA ARG A 793 -0.46 13.27 5.72
C ARG A 793 -1.98 13.04 5.64
N PRO A 794 -2.51 12.57 4.49
CA PRO A 794 -3.96 12.44 4.28
C PRO A 794 -4.64 11.42 5.20
N SER A 795 -3.95 10.32 5.51
CA SER A 795 -4.54 9.13 6.15
C SER A 795 -3.56 8.42 7.10
N TRP A 796 -2.45 9.05 7.47
CA TRP A 796 -1.46 8.49 8.40
C TRP A 796 -1.61 9.14 9.77
N ASN A 797 -1.68 8.31 10.81
CA ASN A 797 -1.85 8.72 12.20
C ASN A 797 -0.85 7.95 13.05
N PHE A 798 -0.41 8.48 14.19
CA PHE A 798 0.67 7.88 14.98
C PHE A 798 0.29 7.67 16.43
N GLN A 799 0.56 6.47 16.96
CA GLN A 799 0.62 6.24 18.40
C GLN A 799 1.94 6.78 18.96
N THR A 800 2.03 8.11 18.98
CA THR A 800 3.15 8.89 19.53
C THR A 800 3.16 8.86 21.06
N ILE A 801 4.33 9.01 21.67
CA ILE A 801 4.48 9.26 23.12
C ILE A 801 4.43 10.76 23.49
N GLU A 802 4.41 11.65 22.50
CA GLU A 802 4.24 13.09 22.71
C GLU A 802 2.83 13.40 23.24
N ASN A 803 2.73 14.34 24.18
CA ASN A 803 1.49 14.60 24.93
C ASN A 803 1.32 16.06 25.39
N GLY A 804 2.09 17.00 24.81
CA GLY A 804 2.09 18.40 25.20
C GLY A 804 2.94 18.74 26.43
N THR A 805 3.69 17.79 27.00
CA THR A 805 4.55 18.01 28.19
C THR A 805 6.05 17.75 27.96
N ILE A 806 6.42 17.09 26.86
CA ILE A 806 7.82 16.78 26.52
C ILE A 806 8.43 17.98 25.80
N THR A 807 9.50 18.54 26.37
CA THR A 807 10.22 19.69 25.79
C THR A 807 11.53 19.21 25.19
N ASN A 808 11.66 19.43 23.88
CA ASN A 808 12.83 19.07 23.09
C ASN A 808 13.68 20.31 22.82
N THR A 809 14.99 20.19 23.03
CA THR A 809 16.00 21.23 22.79
C THR A 809 16.97 20.75 21.72
N ILE A 810 17.16 21.54 20.67
CA ILE A 810 18.08 21.27 19.56
C ILE A 810 19.28 22.22 19.67
N SER A 811 20.49 21.67 19.53
CA SER A 811 21.72 22.48 19.48
C SER A 811 21.93 23.09 18.09
N ILE A 812 22.33 24.36 18.07
CA ILE A 812 22.57 25.19 16.90
C ILE A 812 24.05 25.62 16.93
N GLY A 813 24.76 25.43 15.82
CA GLY A 813 26.15 25.87 15.67
C GLY A 813 27.18 25.20 16.60
N GLY A 814 28.39 25.74 16.61
CA GLY A 814 29.53 25.22 17.34
C GLY A 814 29.91 23.78 16.95
N VAL A 815 30.43 23.01 17.90
CA VAL A 815 30.81 21.59 17.69
C VAL A 815 29.62 20.63 17.59
N GLN A 816 28.41 21.08 17.96
CA GLN A 816 27.16 20.31 17.94
C GLN A 816 26.16 20.92 16.95
N ALA A 817 26.65 21.34 15.79
CA ALA A 817 25.84 21.96 14.74
C ALA A 817 24.89 20.93 14.08
N SER A 818 23.62 20.97 14.45
CA SER A 818 22.54 20.22 13.79
C SER A 818 22.39 20.65 12.32
N ARG A 819 22.01 19.73 11.43
CA ARG A 819 22.01 19.95 9.98
C ARG A 819 21.00 19.08 9.21
N LEU A 820 20.49 19.63 8.13
CA LEU A 820 19.83 18.92 7.04
C LEU A 820 20.87 18.50 5.99
N VAL A 821 20.74 17.29 5.44
CA VAL A 821 21.56 16.79 4.32
C VAL A 821 20.63 16.35 3.18
N LEU A 822 20.71 17.05 2.05
CA LEU A 822 19.83 16.86 0.89
C LEU A 822 20.50 16.11 -0.27
N PRO A 823 19.77 15.26 -1.01
CA PRO A 823 20.26 14.51 -2.16
C PRO A 823 20.18 15.36 -3.44
N VAL A 824 20.94 16.47 -3.48
CA VAL A 824 20.93 17.40 -4.62
C VAL A 824 21.54 16.74 -5.85
N ILE A 825 20.83 16.73 -6.97
CA ILE A 825 21.33 16.16 -8.22
C ILE A 825 22.20 17.17 -8.95
N THR A 826 23.51 16.89 -9.05
CA THR A 826 24.50 17.80 -9.62
C THR A 826 24.17 18.16 -11.06
N GLY A 827 24.00 19.46 -11.33
CA GLY A 827 23.74 20.01 -12.66
C GLY A 827 22.28 19.91 -13.14
N ALA A 828 21.36 19.34 -12.35
CA ALA A 828 19.94 19.34 -12.68
C ALA A 828 19.28 20.69 -12.34
N ASN A 829 18.27 21.07 -13.12
CA ASN A 829 17.44 22.27 -12.95
C ASN A 829 16.00 21.97 -13.40
N ALA A 830 15.08 22.93 -13.26
CA ALA A 830 13.68 22.77 -13.65
C ALA A 830 13.43 22.84 -15.18
N LYS A 831 14.47 22.73 -16.02
CA LYS A 831 14.41 22.81 -17.50
C LYS A 831 13.69 24.07 -18.03
N GLY A 832 13.74 25.17 -17.29
CA GLY A 832 13.05 26.43 -17.64
C GLY A 832 11.53 26.41 -17.43
N THR A 833 10.99 25.39 -16.76
CA THR A 833 9.57 25.35 -16.38
C THR A 833 9.30 26.32 -15.24
N SER A 834 8.21 27.09 -15.35
CA SER A 834 7.76 28.01 -14.29
C SER A 834 7.43 27.25 -13.01
N LEU A 835 7.45 27.98 -11.89
CA LEU A 835 6.93 27.48 -10.62
C LEU A 835 5.46 27.02 -10.81
N PRO A 836 5.09 25.76 -10.49
CA PRO A 836 3.72 25.29 -10.55
C PRO A 836 2.81 26.17 -9.69
N ALA A 837 1.54 26.32 -10.07
CA ALA A 837 0.59 27.03 -9.21
C ALA A 837 0.47 26.34 -7.83
N PRO A 838 0.13 27.08 -6.75
CA PRO A 838 -0.19 26.47 -5.47
C PRO A 838 -1.24 25.36 -5.63
N THR A 839 -1.12 24.30 -4.83
CA THR A 839 -1.93 23.06 -4.87
C THR A 839 -1.97 22.31 -6.22
N ALA A 840 -1.25 22.73 -7.26
CA ALA A 840 -1.27 22.06 -8.56
C ALA A 840 -0.59 20.68 -8.53
N LEU A 841 0.40 20.48 -7.65
CA LEU A 841 1.20 19.26 -7.60
C LEU A 841 0.46 18.14 -6.85
N ARG A 842 0.43 16.96 -7.47
CA ARG A 842 -0.21 15.77 -6.91
C ARG A 842 0.47 15.37 -5.60
N GLY A 843 -0.33 15.15 -4.56
CA GLY A 843 0.14 14.76 -3.22
C GLY A 843 0.89 15.86 -2.44
N GLU A 844 1.02 17.06 -3.01
CA GLU A 844 1.80 18.17 -2.46
C GLU A 844 0.87 19.38 -2.18
N PRO A 845 0.10 19.36 -1.06
CA PRO A 845 -0.75 20.49 -0.68
C PRO A 845 0.04 21.79 -0.48
N SER A 846 -0.62 22.92 -0.73
CA SER A 846 -0.12 24.25 -0.42
C SER A 846 -1.02 24.98 0.58
N ARG A 847 -0.44 25.95 1.28
CA ARG A 847 -1.10 26.88 2.20
C ARG A 847 -0.31 28.19 2.27
N THR A 848 -0.92 29.27 2.77
CA THR A 848 -0.16 30.49 3.07
C THR A 848 0.92 30.23 4.12
N TYR A 849 2.15 30.63 3.81
CA TYR A 849 3.31 30.41 4.66
C TYR A 849 3.20 31.20 5.98
N LEU A 850 3.39 30.50 7.10
CA LEU A 850 3.59 31.10 8.42
C LEU A 850 4.91 30.61 9.02
N ALA A 851 5.75 31.56 9.44
CA ALA A 851 7.00 31.28 10.15
C ALA A 851 6.73 30.62 11.51
N ALA A 852 7.63 29.75 11.95
CA ALA A 852 7.54 29.17 13.29
C ALA A 852 7.91 30.19 14.38
N SER A 853 7.66 29.86 15.65
CA SER A 853 7.94 30.75 16.80
C SER A 853 9.42 31.11 16.98
N ASN A 854 10.34 30.37 16.36
CA ASN A 854 11.78 30.65 16.34
C ASN A 854 12.24 31.39 15.06
N GLY A 855 11.30 31.87 14.23
CA GLY A 855 11.52 32.14 12.81
C GLY A 855 11.47 30.84 11.98
N GLY A 856 11.80 30.95 10.69
CA GLY A 856 11.94 29.80 9.79
C GLY A 856 10.68 29.34 9.08
#